data_AF-A0A9P8I3F4-F1
#
_entry.id   AF-A0A9P8I3F4-F1
#
_cell.length_a   1.000
_cell.length_b   1.000
_cell.length_c   1.000
_cell.angle_alpha   90.00
_cell.angle_beta   90.00
_cell.angle_gamma   90.00
#
_symmetry.space_group_name_H-M   'P 1'
#
loop_
_entity.id
_entity.type
_entity.pdbx_description
1 polymer ?
#
loop_
_entity_poly.entity_id
_entity_poly.type
_entity_poly.pdbx_seq_one_letter_code
_entity_poly.pdbx_strand_id
1 'polypeptide(L)'
;AIRIIPYLVAILVAIGMLRAAFEAAAKFDWFTAITGTLQNGLNAVGFPPELLPLALMRPLSGSGSNGIFNELIRQVGPDSMIARMAGTIMGSTETTFYVIAVYFGSVAVRRTRHAVPAGLLADIAGTAPVSEFFKLAAVCDMDEAKASQYAEQYQVKAYTSLEALLADSSIQVVGLFTGPAGRSGLLRKIIRAGKDVMTTKPFELDPVAARQILEEAKSLGRIIHLNSPGPRLTGYVKQVKAWQEEYQLGRPVYCRGEVVVSYREKADGGWLDDPERCPAAPIFRLGIYIINDLVRLFGSVRDVQIQTTKLFTERPTPDNAQLGLTFNNGALGHVFATFCVDTGQYYANSLILHYEKGSIYRNLGPFEYGQASAGSHLKLVTVTPDKKVVTVEWSQPEGAGSYQWKELFEAIRHRDTDSHPGHGLGRKKPSNRNGPGLMMIRVGLYGINGHQIHASLENNPLAVLSAISLFPEDKLPPALREDSSLHRHGSLDEMLADPEVDFISLCSPSRKKQARDAIQALQAGKHVLAEKPCAMTEEDLDEIILTARETGKIFHEMAGTAFSQPYYAMRRIVESGQLGQIVQVLAEKSYPYYEGRAQDEDEDGGQIGQNGIHALRFVEHVACTPIASIRALETIQGNPVQGGGLRMAASLLMGLKNGGIAGISSNYLNPRGTGIWGDESLKILGTLGMVESRAGGKFTRLVIGEKDFGPLDLSSPGTPWLETFLETLLGRASMPLTLEEELSPTRWTIRAKNQLG
;
A
#
# COMPACT_ATOMS: atom_id res chain seq x y z
N ALA A 1 11.04 -25.50 53.38
CA ALA A 1 11.33 -26.92 53.08
C ALA A 1 10.54 -27.87 53.99
N ILE A 2 11.13 -28.41 55.08
CA ILE A 2 10.66 -29.62 55.80
C ILE A 2 9.14 -29.67 56.09
N ARG A 3 8.54 -28.58 56.59
CA ARG A 3 7.09 -28.52 56.93
C ARG A 3 6.13 -28.77 55.76
N ILE A 4 6.58 -28.64 54.50
CA ILE A 4 5.74 -28.78 53.29
C ILE A 4 5.81 -30.22 52.73
N ILE A 5 6.85 -30.99 53.08
CA ILE A 5 7.09 -32.34 52.53
C ILE A 5 5.89 -33.28 52.74
N PRO A 6 5.22 -33.36 53.91
CA PRO A 6 4.08 -34.27 54.08
C PRO A 6 2.91 -33.97 53.13
N TYR A 7 2.63 -32.70 52.85
CA TYR A 7 1.56 -32.28 51.95
C TYR A 7 1.89 -32.57 50.48
N LEU A 8 3.15 -32.37 50.07
CA LEU A 8 3.63 -32.73 48.74
C LEU A 8 3.60 -34.25 48.52
N VAL A 9 4.04 -35.04 49.49
CA VAL A 9 3.97 -36.52 49.43
C VAL A 9 2.52 -36.98 49.34
N ALA A 10 1.62 -36.44 50.16
CA ALA A 10 0.20 -36.78 50.10
C ALA A 10 -0.43 -36.48 48.73
N ILE A 11 -0.14 -35.32 48.12
CA ILE A 11 -0.64 -34.99 46.77
C ILE A 11 -0.02 -35.88 45.70
N LEU A 12 1.29 -36.13 45.74
CA LEU A 12 1.95 -36.97 44.72
C LEU A 12 1.46 -38.43 44.77
N VAL A 13 1.21 -38.96 45.98
CA VAL A 13 0.57 -40.27 46.17
C VAL A 13 -0.87 -40.26 45.67
N ALA A 14 -1.68 -39.24 46.01
CA ALA A 14 -3.06 -39.13 45.55
C ALA A 14 -3.18 -39.03 44.02
N ILE A 15 -2.33 -38.23 43.36
CA ILE A 15 -2.27 -38.13 41.89
C ILE A 15 -1.82 -39.46 41.27
N GLY A 16 -0.82 -40.13 41.87
CA GLY A 16 -0.36 -41.44 41.42
C GLY A 16 -1.46 -42.51 41.51
N MET A 17 -2.21 -42.55 42.61
CA MET A 17 -3.36 -43.44 42.81
C MET A 17 -4.50 -43.13 41.83
N LEU A 18 -4.84 -41.86 41.63
CA LEU A 18 -5.89 -41.45 40.70
C LEU A 18 -5.54 -41.85 39.26
N ARG A 19 -4.29 -41.63 38.86
CA ARG A 19 -3.77 -42.03 37.54
C ARG A 19 -3.81 -43.54 37.36
N ALA A 20 -3.32 -44.31 38.33
CA ALA A 20 -3.34 -45.78 38.28
C ALA A 20 -4.77 -46.34 38.23
N ALA A 21 -5.72 -45.72 38.93
CA ALA A 21 -7.14 -46.08 38.85
C ALA A 21 -7.73 -45.79 37.46
N PHE A 22 -7.36 -44.67 36.82
CA PHE A 22 -7.80 -44.33 35.46
C PHE A 22 -7.20 -45.27 34.40
N GLU A 23 -5.90 -45.57 34.49
CA GLU A 23 -5.19 -46.54 33.62
C GLU A 23 -5.67 -47.99 33.83
N ALA A 24 -6.29 -48.31 34.97
CA ALA A 24 -6.96 -49.58 35.21
C ALA A 24 -8.41 -49.59 34.67
N ALA A 25 -9.17 -48.51 34.88
CA ALA A 25 -10.55 -48.40 34.43
C ALA A 25 -10.67 -48.39 32.90
N ALA A 26 -9.72 -47.76 32.20
CA ALA A 26 -9.64 -47.70 30.73
C ALA A 26 -9.46 -49.05 30.01
N LYS A 27 -9.44 -50.18 30.75
CA LYS A 27 -9.32 -51.55 30.23
C LYS A 27 -10.65 -52.33 30.23
N PHE A 28 -11.77 -51.68 30.55
CA PHE A 28 -13.09 -52.31 30.64
C PHE A 28 -14.13 -51.58 29.77
N ASP A 29 -14.98 -52.33 29.07
CA ASP A 29 -15.96 -51.77 28.11
C ASP A 29 -16.97 -50.80 28.74
N TRP A 30 -17.31 -50.98 30.02
CA TRP A 30 -18.20 -50.08 30.75
C TRP A 30 -17.59 -48.67 30.89
N PHE A 31 -16.26 -48.55 30.94
CA PHE A 31 -15.60 -47.25 30.98
C PHE A 31 -15.72 -46.54 29.64
N THR A 32 -15.54 -47.26 28.52
CA THR A 32 -15.74 -46.75 27.15
C THR A 32 -17.19 -46.29 26.91
N ALA A 33 -18.17 -47.02 27.45
CA ALA A 33 -19.58 -46.61 27.41
C ALA A 33 -19.85 -45.33 28.22
N ILE A 34 -19.21 -45.18 29.39
CA ILE A 34 -19.32 -43.96 30.21
C ILE A 34 -18.60 -42.79 29.55
N THR A 35 -17.40 -42.96 28.98
CA THR A 35 -16.69 -41.86 28.30
C THR A 35 -17.42 -41.42 27.04
N GLY A 36 -17.98 -42.33 26.25
CA GLY A 36 -18.85 -41.97 25.11
C GLY A 36 -20.12 -41.22 25.54
N THR A 37 -20.76 -41.64 26.64
CA THR A 37 -21.92 -40.94 27.21
C THR A 37 -21.56 -39.54 27.73
N LEU A 38 -20.42 -39.43 28.42
CA LEU A 38 -19.88 -38.15 28.90
C LEU A 38 -19.51 -37.22 27.74
N GLN A 39 -18.89 -37.75 26.68
CA GLN A 39 -18.50 -37.01 25.48
C GLN A 39 -19.73 -36.45 24.75
N ASN A 40 -20.80 -37.24 24.64
CA ASN A 40 -22.10 -36.76 24.14
C ASN A 40 -22.71 -35.67 25.04
N GLY A 41 -22.60 -35.80 26.37
CA GLY A 41 -23.04 -34.78 27.32
C GLY A 41 -22.24 -33.47 27.25
N LEU A 42 -20.92 -33.55 27.08
CA LEU A 42 -20.03 -32.40 26.91
C LEU A 42 -20.31 -31.67 25.58
N ASN A 43 -20.47 -32.42 24.49
CA ASN A 43 -20.92 -31.89 23.20
C ASN A 43 -22.30 -31.19 23.31
N ALA A 44 -23.23 -31.76 24.09
CA ALA A 44 -24.56 -31.17 24.28
C ALA A 44 -24.55 -29.82 25.03
N VAL A 45 -23.61 -29.61 25.96
CA VAL A 45 -23.38 -28.29 26.58
C VAL A 45 -22.43 -27.39 25.78
N GLY A 46 -21.78 -27.91 24.73
CA GLY A 46 -20.86 -27.18 23.84
C GLY A 46 -19.39 -27.18 24.28
N PHE A 47 -18.99 -28.04 25.23
CA PHE A 47 -17.61 -28.15 25.69
C PHE A 47 -16.82 -29.14 24.81
N PRO A 48 -15.71 -28.73 24.17
CA PRO A 48 -14.88 -29.63 23.35
C PRO A 48 -14.28 -30.78 24.18
N PRO A 49 -14.57 -32.05 23.87
CA PRO A 49 -14.08 -33.21 24.63
C PRO A 49 -12.55 -33.30 24.71
N GLU A 50 -11.84 -32.76 23.72
CA GLU A 50 -10.39 -32.70 23.62
C GLU A 50 -9.76 -31.87 24.75
N LEU A 51 -10.53 -30.93 25.32
CA LEU A 51 -10.12 -30.10 26.46
C LEU A 51 -10.37 -30.77 27.82
N LEU A 52 -11.11 -31.89 27.87
CA LEU A 52 -11.44 -32.57 29.13
C LEU A 52 -10.19 -33.01 29.93
N PRO A 53 -9.13 -33.60 29.32
CA PRO A 53 -7.93 -33.97 30.05
C PRO A 53 -7.20 -32.76 30.65
N LEU A 54 -7.21 -31.62 29.95
CA LEU A 54 -6.61 -30.37 30.43
C LEU A 54 -7.43 -29.78 31.57
N ALA A 55 -8.76 -29.69 31.42
CA ALA A 55 -9.68 -29.20 32.44
C ALA A 55 -9.61 -29.99 33.75
N LEU A 56 -9.49 -31.33 33.66
CA LEU A 56 -9.35 -32.20 34.84
C LEU A 56 -7.97 -32.08 35.51
N MET A 57 -6.89 -31.90 34.74
CA MET A 57 -5.54 -31.81 35.27
C MET A 57 -5.18 -30.42 35.82
N ARG A 58 -5.85 -29.36 35.36
CA ARG A 58 -5.52 -27.97 35.69
C ARG A 58 -5.61 -27.62 37.18
N PRO A 59 -6.67 -27.99 37.93
CA PRO A 59 -6.74 -27.78 39.38
C PRO A 59 -5.69 -28.59 40.18
N LEU A 60 -5.12 -29.65 39.58
CA LEU A 60 -4.24 -30.63 40.24
C LEU A 60 -2.76 -30.37 40.00
N SER A 61 -2.35 -30.00 38.78
CA SER A 61 -0.93 -29.88 38.40
C SER A 61 -0.70 -28.95 37.22
N GLY A 62 0.03 -27.85 37.45
CA GLY A 62 0.41 -26.90 36.40
C GLY A 62 1.41 -27.48 35.40
N SER A 63 2.36 -28.31 35.86
CA SER A 63 3.34 -28.96 34.98
C SER A 63 2.70 -30.08 34.14
N GLY A 64 1.78 -30.86 34.72
CA GLY A 64 0.97 -31.84 33.96
C GLY A 64 0.10 -31.16 32.90
N SER A 65 -0.53 -30.04 33.25
CA SER A 65 -1.34 -29.24 32.32
C SER A 65 -0.53 -28.63 31.20
N ASN A 66 0.66 -28.08 31.50
CA ASN A 66 1.60 -27.62 30.48
C ASN A 66 2.01 -28.75 29.51
N GLY A 67 2.17 -29.98 29.99
CA GLY A 67 2.43 -31.13 29.12
C GLY A 67 1.30 -31.38 28.13
N ILE A 68 0.05 -31.48 28.63
CA ILE A 68 -1.16 -31.68 27.82
C ILE A 68 -1.38 -30.51 26.84
N PHE A 69 -1.19 -29.28 27.28
CA PHE A 69 -1.36 -28.06 26.48
C PHE A 69 -0.37 -27.97 25.31
N ASN A 70 0.92 -28.26 25.55
CA ASN A 70 1.93 -28.28 24.49
C ASN A 70 1.69 -29.39 23.47
N GLU A 71 1.23 -30.56 23.93
CA GLU A 71 0.92 -31.68 23.04
C GLU A 71 -0.34 -31.41 22.21
N LEU A 72 -1.38 -30.83 22.81
CA LEU A 72 -2.58 -30.38 22.11
C LEU A 72 -2.23 -29.32 21.04
N ILE A 73 -1.41 -28.31 21.35
CA ILE A 73 -0.95 -27.32 20.36
C ILE A 73 -0.23 -27.97 19.17
N ARG A 74 0.56 -29.03 19.38
CA ARG A 74 1.22 -29.76 18.30
C ARG A 74 0.24 -30.54 17.42
N GLN A 75 -0.85 -31.04 17.99
CA GLN A 75 -1.82 -31.88 17.28
C GLN A 75 -2.84 -31.05 16.47
N VAL A 76 -3.36 -29.94 17.02
CA VAL A 76 -4.37 -29.10 16.35
C VAL A 76 -3.83 -27.78 15.77
N GLY A 77 -2.57 -27.44 16.05
CA GLY A 77 -1.96 -26.17 15.65
C GLY A 77 -2.34 -24.99 16.56
N PRO A 78 -1.45 -23.99 16.74
CA PRO A 78 -1.62 -22.91 17.72
C PRO A 78 -2.81 -21.98 17.42
N ASP A 79 -3.18 -21.82 16.15
CA ASP A 79 -4.28 -20.96 15.73
C ASP A 79 -5.67 -21.58 15.87
N SER A 80 -5.76 -22.89 16.12
CA SER A 80 -7.05 -23.59 16.24
C SER A 80 -7.90 -23.08 17.40
N MET A 81 -9.22 -23.17 17.26
CA MET A 81 -10.15 -22.79 18.34
C MET A 81 -9.90 -23.60 19.62
N ILE A 82 -9.54 -24.89 19.48
CA ILE A 82 -9.20 -25.76 20.62
C ILE A 82 -7.92 -25.29 21.31
N ALA A 83 -6.85 -24.93 20.57
CA ALA A 83 -5.63 -24.38 21.17
C ALA A 83 -5.88 -23.02 21.86
N ARG A 84 -6.72 -22.16 21.27
CA ARG A 84 -7.11 -20.87 21.86
C ARG A 84 -7.90 -21.06 23.16
N MET A 85 -8.90 -21.94 23.18
CA MET A 85 -9.66 -22.29 24.38
C MET A 85 -8.79 -22.95 25.46
N ALA A 86 -7.86 -23.83 25.07
CA ALA A 86 -6.86 -24.40 25.97
C ALA A 86 -5.94 -23.33 26.58
N GLY A 87 -5.58 -22.30 25.80
CA GLY A 87 -4.84 -21.13 26.26
C GLY A 87 -5.63 -20.30 27.28
N THR A 88 -6.93 -20.09 27.04
CA THR A 88 -7.83 -19.44 28.02
C THR A 88 -7.92 -20.23 29.32
N ILE A 89 -8.09 -21.57 29.26
CA ILE A 89 -8.06 -22.44 30.44
C ILE A 89 -6.72 -22.25 31.18
N MET A 90 -5.59 -22.34 30.48
CA MET A 90 -4.27 -22.19 31.07
C MET A 90 -3.99 -20.83 31.72
N GLY A 91 -4.58 -19.74 31.19
CA GLY A 91 -4.35 -18.37 31.67
C GLY A 91 -5.36 -17.83 32.69
N SER A 92 -6.57 -18.41 32.78
CA SER A 92 -7.67 -17.89 33.64
C SER A 92 -7.92 -18.68 34.92
N THR A 93 -7.37 -19.89 35.03
CA THR A 93 -7.57 -20.84 36.13
C THR A 93 -6.29 -21.02 36.95
N GLU A 94 -6.34 -21.74 38.07
CA GLU A 94 -5.15 -22.00 38.89
C GLU A 94 -5.00 -23.48 39.28
N THR A 95 -3.85 -23.81 39.85
CA THR A 95 -3.53 -25.12 40.41
C THR A 95 -4.16 -25.27 41.79
N THR A 96 -5.48 -25.09 41.88
CA THR A 96 -6.30 -24.94 43.10
C THR A 96 -5.88 -25.84 44.27
N PHE A 97 -5.66 -27.13 44.06
CA PHE A 97 -5.25 -28.05 45.14
C PHE A 97 -3.76 -27.94 45.52
N TYR A 98 -2.88 -27.65 44.55
CA TYR A 98 -1.46 -27.41 44.79
C TYR A 98 -1.23 -26.10 45.56
N VAL A 99 -1.93 -25.02 45.19
CA VAL A 99 -1.96 -23.74 45.89
C VAL A 99 -2.32 -23.91 47.37
N ILE A 100 -3.34 -24.73 47.66
CA ILE A 100 -3.84 -24.96 49.02
C ILE A 100 -2.90 -25.89 49.82
N ALA A 101 -2.20 -26.83 49.20
CA ALA A 101 -1.23 -27.68 49.90
C ALA A 101 0.12 -26.99 50.14
N VAL A 102 0.63 -26.26 49.14
CA VAL A 102 2.00 -25.71 49.15
C VAL A 102 2.01 -24.29 49.73
N TYR A 103 1.24 -23.36 49.17
CA TYR A 103 1.27 -21.97 49.61
C TYR A 103 0.55 -21.80 50.95
N PHE A 104 -0.70 -22.22 51.07
CA PHE A 104 -1.44 -22.13 52.34
C PHE A 104 -0.78 -22.99 53.44
N GLY A 105 -0.20 -24.14 53.07
CA GLY A 105 0.59 -24.99 53.98
C GLY A 105 1.88 -24.33 54.48
N SER A 106 2.60 -23.60 53.61
CA SER A 106 3.84 -22.87 53.97
C SER A 106 3.63 -21.80 55.04
N VAL A 107 2.47 -21.11 55.02
CA VAL A 107 2.06 -20.08 56.00
C VAL A 107 1.04 -20.60 57.03
N ALA A 108 0.83 -21.92 57.08
CA ALA A 108 -0.02 -22.62 58.05
C ALA A 108 -1.49 -22.11 58.15
N VAL A 109 -2.10 -21.71 57.04
CA VAL A 109 -3.47 -21.19 56.99
C VAL A 109 -4.49 -22.31 57.26
N ARG A 110 -5.18 -22.22 58.41
CA ARG A 110 -6.14 -23.24 58.88
C ARG A 110 -7.59 -23.06 58.39
N ARG A 111 -7.89 -22.04 57.59
CA ARG A 111 -9.28 -21.68 57.17
C ARG A 111 -9.46 -21.73 55.65
N THR A 112 -9.28 -22.91 55.07
CA THR A 112 -9.36 -23.17 53.61
C THR A 112 -10.78 -23.26 53.03
N ARG A 113 -11.84 -23.28 53.87
CA ARG A 113 -13.23 -23.61 53.48
C ARG A 113 -13.82 -22.81 52.31
N HIS A 114 -13.33 -21.60 52.06
CA HIS A 114 -13.79 -20.73 50.96
C HIS A 114 -12.85 -20.77 49.75
N ALA A 115 -11.60 -21.23 49.90
CA ALA A 115 -10.61 -21.29 48.84
C ALA A 115 -10.88 -22.44 47.85
N VAL A 116 -11.30 -23.61 48.33
CA VAL A 116 -11.65 -24.74 47.44
C VAL A 116 -12.88 -24.40 46.56
N PRO A 117 -14.01 -23.89 47.08
CA PRO A 117 -15.12 -23.47 46.23
C PRO A 117 -14.77 -22.32 45.29
N ALA A 118 -14.00 -21.32 45.74
CA ALA A 118 -13.62 -20.18 44.89
C ALA A 118 -12.69 -20.61 43.74
N GLY A 119 -11.69 -21.45 44.01
CA GLY A 119 -10.81 -22.03 42.99
C GLY A 119 -11.59 -22.87 41.98
N LEU A 120 -12.38 -23.85 42.46
CA LEU A 120 -13.17 -24.70 41.57
C LEU A 120 -14.24 -23.92 40.77
N LEU A 121 -14.80 -22.83 41.30
CA LEU A 121 -15.68 -21.94 40.53
C LEU A 121 -14.93 -21.15 39.45
N ALA A 122 -13.69 -20.72 39.70
CA ALA A 122 -12.84 -20.12 38.67
C ALA A 122 -12.42 -21.16 37.61
N ASP A 123 -12.09 -22.39 38.04
CA ASP A 123 -11.73 -23.50 37.17
C ASP A 123 -12.92 -23.90 36.26
N ILE A 124 -14.16 -23.90 36.80
CA ILE A 124 -15.41 -24.10 36.03
C ILE A 124 -15.70 -22.90 35.11
N ALA A 125 -15.49 -21.66 35.54
CA ALA A 125 -15.73 -20.48 34.72
C ALA A 125 -14.74 -20.39 33.54
N GLY A 126 -13.46 -20.69 33.76
CA GLY A 126 -12.42 -20.75 32.73
C GLY A 126 -12.55 -21.94 31.77
N THR A 127 -13.38 -22.93 32.10
CA THR A 127 -13.72 -24.08 31.24
C THR A 127 -15.13 -23.99 30.64
N ALA A 128 -15.88 -22.91 30.90
CA ALA A 128 -17.21 -22.73 30.34
C ALA A 128 -17.17 -22.57 28.80
N PRO A 129 -18.12 -23.18 28.05
CA PRO A 129 -18.06 -23.21 26.58
C PRO A 129 -18.42 -21.87 25.94
N VAL A 130 -17.44 -21.20 25.35
CA VAL A 130 -17.60 -19.90 24.68
C VAL A 130 -17.87 -20.07 23.18
N SER A 131 -19.13 -20.34 22.84
CA SER A 131 -19.69 -20.03 21.51
C SER A 131 -20.07 -18.55 21.49
N GLU A 132 -19.10 -17.67 21.19
CA GLU A 132 -19.18 -16.27 21.65
C GLU A 132 -20.37 -15.47 21.06
N PHE A 133 -20.81 -15.77 19.83
CA PHE A 133 -21.90 -15.02 19.16
C PHE A 133 -22.94 -15.86 18.38
N PHE A 134 -22.54 -16.96 17.73
CA PHE A 134 -23.43 -17.73 16.85
C PHE A 134 -23.20 -19.24 16.97
N LYS A 135 -24.30 -20.02 16.96
CA LYS A 135 -24.29 -21.48 16.77
C LYS A 135 -24.66 -21.82 15.33
N LEU A 136 -23.87 -22.67 14.67
CA LEU A 136 -24.24 -23.24 13.37
C LEU A 136 -25.44 -24.19 13.57
N ALA A 137 -26.54 -23.94 12.85
CA ALA A 137 -27.78 -24.72 12.96
C ALA A 137 -28.00 -25.70 11.81
N ALA A 138 -27.51 -25.35 10.61
CA ALA A 138 -27.65 -26.12 9.38
C ALA A 138 -26.61 -25.65 8.33
N VAL A 139 -26.42 -26.46 7.29
CA VAL A 139 -25.72 -26.11 6.05
C VAL A 139 -26.64 -26.30 4.85
N CYS A 140 -26.35 -25.62 3.74
CA CYS A 140 -27.10 -25.77 2.49
C CYS A 140 -26.20 -25.60 1.27
N ASP A 141 -26.30 -26.53 0.33
CA ASP A 141 -25.73 -26.48 -1.02
C ASP A 141 -26.76 -27.10 -1.98
N MET A 142 -26.69 -26.81 -3.28
CA MET A 142 -27.46 -27.53 -4.30
C MET A 142 -26.89 -28.92 -4.56
N ASP A 143 -25.60 -29.12 -4.25
CA ASP A 143 -24.93 -30.42 -4.25
C ASP A 143 -25.22 -31.16 -2.94
N GLU A 144 -26.07 -32.19 -3.02
CA GLU A 144 -26.48 -33.01 -1.87
C GLU A 144 -25.30 -33.74 -1.20
N ALA A 145 -24.25 -34.10 -1.95
CA ALA A 145 -23.07 -34.75 -1.39
C ALA A 145 -22.25 -33.76 -0.54
N LYS A 146 -22.04 -32.52 -1.03
CA LYS A 146 -21.41 -31.46 -0.23
C LYS A 146 -22.25 -31.08 0.99
N ALA A 147 -23.56 -30.91 0.81
CA ALA A 147 -24.48 -30.56 1.90
C ALA A 147 -24.45 -31.62 3.01
N SER A 148 -24.46 -32.90 2.64
CA SER A 148 -24.37 -34.03 3.58
C SER A 148 -23.01 -34.12 4.26
N GLN A 149 -21.91 -33.99 3.50
CA GLN A 149 -20.53 -34.02 4.05
C GLN A 149 -20.32 -32.97 5.14
N TYR A 150 -20.71 -31.71 4.89
CA TYR A 150 -20.56 -30.65 5.88
C TYR A 150 -21.57 -30.76 7.03
N ALA A 151 -22.77 -31.29 6.78
CA ALA A 151 -23.75 -31.56 7.83
C ALA A 151 -23.25 -32.63 8.82
N GLU A 152 -22.64 -33.70 8.32
CA GLU A 152 -21.98 -34.72 9.15
C GLU A 152 -20.76 -34.16 9.88
N GLN A 153 -19.88 -33.43 9.18
CA GLN A 153 -18.68 -32.83 9.77
C GLN A 153 -19.00 -31.92 10.97
N TYR A 154 -20.08 -31.14 10.90
CA TYR A 154 -20.46 -30.19 11.95
C TYR A 154 -21.63 -30.65 12.83
N GLN A 155 -22.17 -31.86 12.61
CA GLN A 155 -23.33 -32.44 13.32
C GLN A 155 -24.57 -31.51 13.29
N VAL A 156 -24.92 -31.01 12.10
CA VAL A 156 -26.05 -30.11 11.85
C VAL A 156 -26.97 -30.64 10.74
N LYS A 157 -28.09 -29.97 10.45
CA LYS A 157 -28.98 -30.36 9.34
C LYS A 157 -28.35 -30.04 7.97
N ALA A 158 -28.52 -30.93 7.00
CA ALA A 158 -28.34 -30.63 5.58
C ALA A 158 -29.64 -30.08 4.96
N TYR A 159 -29.51 -29.16 4.01
CA TYR A 159 -30.59 -28.73 3.12
C TYR A 159 -30.10 -28.65 1.67
N THR A 160 -30.91 -29.14 0.72
CA THR A 160 -30.63 -29.09 -0.73
C THR A 160 -31.32 -27.94 -1.46
N SER A 161 -32.10 -27.12 -0.75
CA SER A 161 -32.73 -25.90 -1.28
C SER A 161 -32.78 -24.78 -0.24
N LEU A 162 -32.64 -23.54 -0.71
CA LEU A 162 -32.73 -22.36 0.15
C LEU A 162 -34.13 -22.23 0.74
N GLU A 163 -35.17 -22.57 -0.02
CA GLU A 163 -36.57 -22.57 0.42
C GLU A 163 -36.80 -23.46 1.65
N ALA A 164 -36.24 -24.67 1.67
CA ALA A 164 -36.34 -25.58 2.81
C ALA A 164 -35.57 -25.06 4.04
N LEU A 165 -34.38 -24.50 3.85
CA LEU A 165 -33.62 -23.84 4.92
C LEU A 165 -34.38 -22.61 5.48
N LEU A 166 -35.05 -21.85 4.61
CA LEU A 166 -35.81 -20.67 5.02
C LEU A 166 -37.09 -21.01 5.80
N ALA A 167 -37.69 -22.16 5.53
CA ALA A 167 -38.85 -22.67 6.26
C ALA A 167 -38.52 -23.11 7.71
N ASP A 168 -37.25 -23.39 8.04
CA ASP A 168 -36.86 -23.74 9.41
C ASP A 168 -36.91 -22.51 10.33
N SER A 169 -37.83 -22.51 11.29
CA SER A 169 -38.03 -21.41 12.25
C SER A 169 -36.93 -21.30 13.31
N SER A 170 -36.05 -22.30 13.46
CA SER A 170 -34.89 -22.23 14.37
C SER A 170 -33.74 -21.39 13.80
N ILE A 171 -33.70 -21.19 12.47
CA ILE A 171 -32.65 -20.43 11.79
C ILE A 171 -33.03 -18.94 11.80
N GLN A 172 -32.25 -18.13 12.52
CA GLN A 172 -32.49 -16.68 12.67
C GLN A 172 -31.70 -15.83 11.67
N VAL A 173 -30.49 -16.29 11.30
CA VAL A 173 -29.54 -15.60 10.43
C VAL A 173 -29.00 -16.59 9.38
N VAL A 174 -28.79 -16.13 8.15
CA VAL A 174 -28.23 -16.94 7.05
C VAL A 174 -26.87 -16.39 6.60
N GLY A 175 -25.87 -17.26 6.47
CA GLY A 175 -24.60 -16.95 5.82
C GLY A 175 -24.67 -17.24 4.32
N LEU A 176 -24.76 -16.20 3.49
CA LEU A 176 -24.92 -16.31 2.04
C LEU A 176 -23.59 -16.05 1.32
N PHE A 177 -22.87 -17.11 0.96
CA PHE A 177 -21.51 -17.06 0.38
C PHE A 177 -21.43 -17.50 -1.10
N THR A 178 -22.51 -17.28 -1.86
CA THR A 178 -22.57 -17.54 -3.30
C THR A 178 -21.72 -16.57 -4.14
N GLY A 179 -21.59 -16.81 -5.45
CA GLY A 179 -21.07 -15.79 -6.39
C GLY A 179 -21.91 -14.50 -6.38
N PRO A 180 -21.39 -13.38 -6.92
CA PRO A 180 -22.03 -12.07 -6.82
C PRO A 180 -23.24 -11.91 -7.75
N ALA A 181 -23.22 -12.52 -8.93
CA ALA A 181 -24.23 -12.32 -9.98
C ALA A 181 -25.64 -12.73 -9.52
N GLY A 182 -26.55 -11.75 -9.43
CA GLY A 182 -27.94 -11.98 -9.07
C GLY A 182 -28.17 -12.31 -7.60
N ARG A 183 -27.17 -12.11 -6.72
CA ARG A 183 -27.26 -12.44 -5.29
C ARG A 183 -28.38 -11.66 -4.60
N SER A 184 -28.73 -10.47 -5.09
CA SER A 184 -29.88 -9.68 -4.63
C SER A 184 -31.21 -10.45 -4.68
N GLY A 185 -31.37 -11.38 -5.63
CA GLY A 185 -32.53 -12.27 -5.69
C GLY A 185 -32.57 -13.30 -4.56
N LEU A 186 -31.41 -13.82 -4.14
CA LEU A 186 -31.29 -14.73 -2.99
C LEU A 186 -31.44 -13.97 -1.67
N LEU A 187 -30.80 -12.81 -1.53
CA LEU A 187 -30.99 -11.89 -0.41
C LEU A 187 -32.48 -11.56 -0.20
N ARG A 188 -33.21 -11.26 -1.28
CA ARG A 188 -34.65 -10.98 -1.27
C ARG A 188 -35.48 -12.13 -0.70
N LYS A 189 -35.16 -13.39 -1.04
CA LYS A 189 -35.83 -14.56 -0.45
C LYS A 189 -35.61 -14.61 1.07
N ILE A 190 -34.38 -14.41 1.52
CA ILE A 190 -34.02 -14.54 2.94
C ILE A 190 -34.68 -13.44 3.80
N ILE A 191 -34.59 -12.17 3.39
CA ILE A 191 -35.16 -11.06 4.17
C ILE A 191 -36.69 -11.12 4.22
N ARG A 192 -37.35 -11.61 3.16
CA ARG A 192 -38.81 -11.82 3.13
C ARG A 192 -39.25 -13.02 3.97
N ALA A 193 -38.37 -13.99 4.20
CA ALA A 193 -38.57 -15.06 5.18
C ALA A 193 -38.31 -14.61 6.64
N GLY A 194 -38.12 -13.30 6.88
CA GLY A 194 -37.96 -12.71 8.22
C GLY A 194 -36.60 -12.95 8.86
N LYS A 195 -35.62 -13.50 8.13
CA LYS A 195 -34.28 -13.78 8.62
C LYS A 195 -33.30 -12.67 8.23
N ASP A 196 -32.27 -12.48 9.04
CA ASP A 196 -31.16 -11.56 8.73
C ASP A 196 -30.05 -12.29 7.95
N VAL A 197 -29.14 -11.55 7.31
CA VAL A 197 -28.10 -12.11 6.44
C VAL A 197 -26.72 -11.56 6.75
N MET A 198 -25.70 -12.43 6.73
CA MET A 198 -24.33 -12.02 6.42
C MET A 198 -23.91 -12.56 5.05
N THR A 199 -23.25 -11.74 4.23
CA THR A 199 -22.79 -12.10 2.88
C THR A 199 -21.38 -11.55 2.60
N THR A 200 -20.85 -11.75 1.39
CA THR A 200 -19.43 -11.50 1.05
C THR A 200 -19.24 -10.62 -0.20
N LYS A 201 -18.04 -10.03 -0.34
CA LYS A 201 -17.65 -9.24 -1.51
C LYS A 201 -17.39 -10.14 -2.73
N PRO A 202 -17.61 -9.65 -3.97
CA PRO A 202 -18.39 -8.45 -4.32
C PRO A 202 -19.86 -8.64 -3.91
N PHE A 203 -20.57 -7.57 -3.55
CA PHE A 203 -21.94 -7.69 -2.99
C PHE A 203 -22.99 -8.13 -4.02
N GLU A 204 -22.91 -7.58 -5.23
CA GLU A 204 -23.76 -7.79 -6.40
C GLU A 204 -23.01 -7.20 -7.62
N LEU A 205 -23.39 -7.56 -8.86
CA LEU A 205 -22.83 -6.96 -10.07
C LEU A 205 -23.63 -5.75 -10.58
N ASP A 206 -24.96 -5.77 -10.45
CA ASP A 206 -25.84 -4.62 -10.73
C ASP A 206 -25.94 -3.67 -9.53
N PRO A 207 -25.47 -2.41 -9.63
CA PRO A 207 -25.59 -1.42 -8.55
C PRO A 207 -27.04 -0.97 -8.28
N VAL A 208 -27.97 -1.15 -9.23
CA VAL A 208 -29.38 -0.81 -9.05
C VAL A 208 -30.08 -1.86 -8.19
N ALA A 209 -29.98 -3.15 -8.53
CA ALA A 209 -30.44 -4.24 -7.69
C ALA A 209 -29.80 -4.21 -6.29
N ALA A 210 -28.49 -3.93 -6.21
CA ALA A 210 -27.77 -3.77 -4.95
C ALA A 210 -28.37 -2.69 -4.04
N ARG A 211 -28.80 -1.57 -4.63
CA ARG A 211 -29.45 -0.49 -3.89
C ARG A 211 -30.86 -0.87 -3.44
N GLN A 212 -31.66 -1.38 -4.36
CA GLN A 212 -33.04 -1.79 -4.09
C GLN A 212 -33.15 -2.82 -2.97
N ILE A 213 -32.22 -3.80 -2.90
CA ILE A 213 -32.28 -4.84 -1.86
C ILE A 213 -31.93 -4.31 -0.46
N LEU A 214 -31.06 -3.29 -0.36
CA LEU A 214 -30.75 -2.63 0.90
C LEU A 214 -31.90 -1.71 1.37
N GLU A 215 -32.56 -1.03 0.44
CA GLU A 215 -33.77 -0.23 0.71
C GLU A 215 -34.95 -1.13 1.14
N GLU A 216 -35.12 -2.30 0.51
CA GLU A 216 -36.10 -3.31 0.87
C GLU A 216 -35.81 -3.93 2.26
N ALA A 217 -34.57 -4.34 2.55
CA ALA A 217 -34.18 -4.85 3.86
C ALA A 217 -34.46 -3.85 4.98
N LYS A 218 -34.13 -2.57 4.74
CA LYS A 218 -34.46 -1.47 5.67
C LYS A 218 -35.98 -1.34 5.90
N SER A 219 -36.80 -1.50 4.86
CA SER A 219 -38.27 -1.46 4.98
C SER A 219 -38.85 -2.63 5.78
N LEU A 220 -38.21 -3.80 5.73
CA LEU A 220 -38.60 -5.03 6.45
C LEU A 220 -38.00 -5.13 7.86
N GLY A 221 -37.20 -4.14 8.29
CA GLY A 221 -36.48 -4.19 9.56
C GLY A 221 -35.43 -5.31 9.62
N ARG A 222 -34.87 -5.70 8.47
CA ARG A 222 -33.89 -6.79 8.32
C ARG A 222 -32.47 -6.26 8.17
N ILE A 223 -31.51 -7.00 8.72
CA ILE A 223 -30.08 -6.69 8.59
C ILE A 223 -29.50 -7.49 7.41
N ILE A 224 -28.85 -6.79 6.47
CA ILE A 224 -27.91 -7.38 5.52
C ILE A 224 -26.51 -6.85 5.87
N HIS A 225 -25.63 -7.73 6.32
CA HIS A 225 -24.26 -7.41 6.71
C HIS A 225 -23.28 -7.91 5.65
N LEU A 226 -22.41 -7.04 5.15
CA LEU A 226 -21.27 -7.44 4.32
C LEU A 226 -20.11 -7.79 5.25
N ASN A 227 -19.63 -9.04 5.23
CA ASN A 227 -18.57 -9.53 6.11
C ASN A 227 -17.26 -8.73 6.00
N SER A 228 -16.81 -8.51 4.76
CA SER A 228 -15.56 -7.82 4.48
C SER A 228 -15.62 -7.19 3.08
N PRO A 229 -15.34 -5.87 2.92
CA PRO A 229 -15.12 -4.90 3.98
C PRO A 229 -16.40 -4.67 4.82
N GLY A 230 -16.28 -4.75 6.14
CA GLY A 230 -17.40 -4.61 7.07
C GLY A 230 -17.87 -3.17 7.26
N PRO A 231 -19.09 -2.94 7.78
CA PRO A 231 -19.75 -1.62 7.80
C PRO A 231 -19.16 -0.65 8.84
N ARG A 232 -18.48 -1.12 9.89
CA ARG A 232 -17.80 -0.24 10.86
C ARG A 232 -16.53 0.36 10.25
N LEU A 233 -16.11 1.53 10.72
CA LEU A 233 -14.79 2.09 10.41
C LEU A 233 -13.70 1.30 11.15
N THR A 234 -12.64 0.90 10.46
CA THR A 234 -11.43 0.35 11.07
C THR A 234 -10.75 1.40 11.97
N GLY A 235 -9.98 0.98 12.97
CA GLY A 235 -9.28 1.90 13.88
C GLY A 235 -8.41 2.91 13.13
N TYR A 236 -7.69 2.47 12.09
CA TYR A 236 -6.91 3.38 11.26
C TYR A 236 -7.78 4.40 10.49
N VAL A 237 -8.96 4.03 9.97
CA VAL A 237 -9.88 4.98 9.32
C VAL A 237 -10.47 5.96 10.34
N LYS A 238 -10.75 5.53 11.57
CA LYS A 238 -11.10 6.46 12.67
C LYS A 238 -9.96 7.45 12.94
N GLN A 239 -8.71 6.98 13.03
CA GLN A 239 -7.55 7.84 13.29
C GLN A 239 -7.29 8.86 12.17
N VAL A 240 -7.47 8.47 10.90
CA VAL A 240 -7.40 9.41 9.77
C VAL A 240 -8.43 10.53 9.92
N LYS A 241 -9.67 10.22 10.35
CA LYS A 241 -10.70 11.25 10.57
C LYS A 241 -10.42 12.13 11.79
N ALA A 242 -9.96 11.55 12.89
CA ALA A 242 -9.50 12.33 14.05
C ALA A 242 -8.40 13.33 13.63
N TRP A 243 -7.43 12.91 12.81
CA TRP A 243 -6.39 13.79 12.29
C TRP A 243 -6.89 14.83 11.28
N GLN A 244 -7.92 14.55 10.46
CA GLN A 244 -8.56 15.55 9.60
C GLN A 244 -9.09 16.74 10.42
N GLU A 245 -9.72 16.44 11.56
CA GLU A 245 -10.31 17.43 12.47
C GLU A 245 -9.24 18.13 13.34
N GLU A 246 -8.41 17.34 14.04
CA GLU A 246 -7.34 17.80 14.96
C GLU A 246 -6.34 18.75 14.28
N TYR A 247 -5.87 18.39 13.08
CA TYR A 247 -4.89 19.18 12.32
C TYR A 247 -5.51 20.06 11.24
N GLN A 248 -6.86 20.16 11.20
CA GLN A 248 -7.63 20.98 10.27
C GLN A 248 -7.18 20.85 8.81
N LEU A 249 -6.96 19.60 8.36
CA LEU A 249 -6.24 19.25 7.13
C LEU A 249 -6.89 19.79 5.84
N GLY A 250 -8.14 20.25 5.93
CA GLY A 250 -8.90 20.80 4.81
C GLY A 250 -9.56 19.71 3.98
N ARG A 251 -9.94 20.07 2.76
CA ARG A 251 -10.60 19.15 1.82
C ARG A 251 -9.63 18.06 1.34
N PRO A 252 -10.12 16.84 1.05
CA PRO A 252 -9.36 15.85 0.30
C PRO A 252 -9.03 16.40 -1.09
N VAL A 253 -7.86 16.02 -1.63
CA VAL A 253 -7.40 16.47 -2.95
C VAL A 253 -7.02 15.29 -3.84
N TYR A 254 -6.18 14.39 -3.35
CA TYR A 254 -5.72 13.23 -4.11
C TYR A 254 -5.50 12.02 -3.21
N CYS A 255 -5.85 10.82 -3.65
CA CYS A 255 -5.52 9.57 -2.96
C CYS A 255 -4.90 8.50 -3.86
N ARG A 256 -4.01 7.69 -3.31
CA ARG A 256 -3.47 6.48 -3.92
C ARG A 256 -3.69 5.30 -2.98
N GLY A 257 -4.01 4.14 -3.53
CA GLY A 257 -3.97 2.87 -2.82
C GLY A 257 -3.48 1.75 -3.71
N GLU A 258 -2.75 0.80 -3.12
CA GLU A 258 -2.22 -0.37 -3.81
C GLU A 258 -2.43 -1.64 -2.99
N VAL A 259 -2.72 -2.75 -3.66
CA VAL A 259 -2.75 -4.11 -3.09
C VAL A 259 -2.04 -5.10 -4.03
N VAL A 260 -1.07 -5.82 -3.49
CA VAL A 260 -0.21 -6.78 -4.21
C VAL A 260 -0.26 -8.13 -3.51
N VAL A 261 -0.43 -9.20 -4.28
CA VAL A 261 -0.73 -10.53 -3.78
C VAL A 261 -0.06 -11.57 -4.68
N SER A 262 0.68 -12.51 -4.07
CA SER A 262 1.32 -13.62 -4.79
C SER A 262 0.35 -14.80 -4.92
N TYR A 263 -0.50 -14.77 -5.95
CA TYR A 263 -1.52 -15.80 -6.21
C TYR A 263 -1.18 -16.59 -7.48
N ARG A 264 -0.57 -17.78 -7.31
CA ARG A 264 -0.34 -18.75 -8.40
C ARG A 264 -1.61 -19.58 -8.68
N GLU A 265 -2.70 -18.89 -9.00
CA GLU A 265 -4.01 -19.52 -9.24
C GLU A 265 -4.13 -20.17 -10.62
N LYS A 266 -4.77 -21.34 -10.64
CA LYS A 266 -5.20 -22.07 -11.83
C LYS A 266 -6.71 -21.90 -12.04
N ALA A 267 -7.16 -22.17 -13.26
CA ALA A 267 -8.59 -22.30 -13.54
C ALA A 267 -9.17 -23.53 -12.79
N ASP A 268 -10.37 -23.37 -12.25
CA ASP A 268 -11.15 -24.38 -11.51
C ASP A 268 -12.55 -24.57 -12.11
N GLY A 269 -12.93 -23.82 -13.15
CA GLY A 269 -14.26 -23.82 -13.75
C GLY A 269 -15.31 -23.09 -12.91
N GLY A 270 -14.89 -22.43 -11.83
CA GLY A 270 -15.76 -21.61 -10.98
C GLY A 270 -16.09 -20.26 -11.62
N TRP A 271 -16.93 -19.48 -10.94
CA TRP A 271 -17.31 -18.12 -11.38
C TRP A 271 -16.13 -17.12 -11.44
N LEU A 272 -14.96 -17.49 -10.90
CA LEU A 272 -13.70 -16.75 -11.00
C LEU A 272 -13.02 -16.89 -12.38
N ASP A 273 -13.43 -17.89 -13.18
CA ASP A 273 -13.00 -18.11 -14.56
C ASP A 273 -14.02 -17.60 -15.60
N ASP A 274 -15.06 -16.88 -15.17
CA ASP A 274 -16.07 -16.32 -16.05
C ASP A 274 -15.88 -14.78 -16.11
N PRO A 275 -15.42 -14.22 -17.25
CA PRO A 275 -15.21 -12.78 -17.40
C PRO A 275 -16.49 -11.94 -17.33
N GLU A 276 -17.68 -12.50 -17.52
CA GLU A 276 -18.93 -11.76 -17.30
C GLU A 276 -19.30 -11.70 -15.81
N ARG A 277 -18.97 -12.75 -15.04
CA ARG A 277 -19.17 -12.80 -13.57
C ARG A 277 -18.04 -12.15 -12.77
N CYS A 278 -16.87 -11.98 -13.37
CA CYS A 278 -15.67 -11.43 -12.73
C CYS A 278 -14.82 -10.50 -13.66
N PRO A 279 -15.42 -9.48 -14.32
CA PRO A 279 -14.79 -8.73 -15.42
C PRO A 279 -13.51 -7.97 -15.05
N ALA A 280 -13.38 -7.56 -13.79
CA ALA A 280 -12.20 -6.85 -13.28
C ALA A 280 -11.72 -7.54 -12.00
N ALA A 281 -11.36 -8.82 -12.11
CA ALA A 281 -11.08 -9.70 -10.97
C ALA A 281 -10.13 -9.11 -9.89
N PRO A 282 -9.03 -8.39 -10.19
CA PRO A 282 -8.17 -7.81 -9.14
C PRO A 282 -8.88 -6.71 -8.34
N ILE A 283 -9.68 -5.87 -9.00
CA ILE A 283 -10.49 -4.84 -8.34
C ILE A 283 -11.63 -5.48 -7.54
N PHE A 284 -12.38 -6.40 -8.13
CA PHE A 284 -13.54 -7.04 -7.50
C PHE A 284 -13.15 -7.97 -6.33
N ARG A 285 -11.97 -8.61 -6.40
CA ARG A 285 -11.50 -9.54 -5.36
C ARG A 285 -10.66 -8.84 -4.27
N LEU A 286 -9.90 -7.80 -4.59
CA LEU A 286 -8.97 -7.13 -3.66
C LEU A 286 -9.15 -5.61 -3.58
N GLY A 287 -9.15 -4.92 -4.72
CA GLY A 287 -9.22 -3.45 -4.78
C GLY A 287 -10.44 -2.85 -4.08
N ILE A 288 -11.54 -3.62 -3.98
CA ILE A 288 -12.77 -3.25 -3.28
C ILE A 288 -12.56 -2.86 -1.80
N TYR A 289 -11.57 -3.43 -1.11
CA TYR A 289 -11.23 -3.02 0.27
C TYR A 289 -10.72 -1.58 0.30
N ILE A 290 -9.78 -1.25 -0.59
CA ILE A 290 -9.23 0.10 -0.74
C ILE A 290 -10.30 1.08 -1.20
N ILE A 291 -11.12 0.71 -2.19
CA ILE A 291 -12.22 1.57 -2.69
C ILE A 291 -13.21 1.90 -1.56
N ASN A 292 -13.58 0.91 -0.75
CA ASN A 292 -14.45 1.12 0.43
C ASN A 292 -13.86 2.15 1.40
N ASP A 293 -12.57 2.03 1.72
CA ASP A 293 -11.92 2.92 2.68
C ASP A 293 -11.71 4.33 2.11
N LEU A 294 -11.38 4.43 0.81
CA LEU A 294 -11.30 5.71 0.11
C LEU A 294 -12.67 6.41 0.03
N VAL A 295 -13.76 5.70 -0.31
CA VAL A 295 -15.11 6.30 -0.33
C VAL A 295 -15.53 6.84 1.05
N ARG A 296 -15.11 6.19 2.14
CA ARG A 296 -15.37 6.64 3.52
C ARG A 296 -14.57 7.88 3.94
N LEU A 297 -13.48 8.19 3.25
CA LEU A 297 -12.54 9.28 3.56
C LEU A 297 -12.62 10.46 2.58
N PHE A 298 -12.86 10.18 1.31
CA PHE A 298 -12.87 11.13 0.18
C PHE A 298 -14.29 11.38 -0.36
N GLY A 299 -15.29 10.59 0.04
CA GLY A 299 -16.69 10.77 -0.35
C GLY A 299 -17.12 9.90 -1.54
N SER A 300 -18.27 10.22 -2.14
CA SER A 300 -18.79 9.46 -3.28
C SER A 300 -17.98 9.69 -4.55
N VAL A 301 -17.62 8.61 -5.23
CA VAL A 301 -17.08 8.63 -6.59
C VAL A 301 -18.17 9.09 -7.58
N ARG A 302 -17.77 9.87 -8.58
CA ARG A 302 -18.58 10.33 -9.71
C ARG A 302 -18.30 9.48 -10.94
N ASP A 303 -17.01 9.39 -11.31
CA ASP A 303 -16.54 8.68 -12.51
C ASP A 303 -15.43 7.69 -12.15
N VAL A 304 -15.32 6.62 -12.96
CA VAL A 304 -14.23 5.63 -12.87
C VAL A 304 -13.61 5.40 -14.25
N GLN A 305 -12.30 5.23 -14.29
CA GLN A 305 -11.55 4.79 -15.48
C GLN A 305 -10.74 3.54 -15.12
N ILE A 306 -11.02 2.40 -15.75
CA ILE A 306 -10.30 1.16 -15.50
C ILE A 306 -9.45 0.73 -16.69
N GLN A 307 -8.31 0.11 -16.38
CA GLN A 307 -7.49 -0.63 -17.32
C GLN A 307 -7.06 -1.95 -16.68
N THR A 308 -7.19 -3.05 -17.42
CA THR A 308 -6.93 -4.41 -16.95
C THR A 308 -6.10 -5.17 -17.97
N THR A 309 -5.20 -6.04 -17.51
CA THR A 309 -4.43 -6.95 -18.37
C THR A 309 -4.44 -8.36 -17.77
N LYS A 310 -4.24 -9.38 -18.64
CA LYS A 310 -3.94 -10.75 -18.23
C LYS A 310 -2.49 -11.06 -18.64
N LEU A 311 -1.65 -11.43 -17.68
CA LEU A 311 -0.19 -11.54 -17.89
C LEU A 311 0.48 -12.76 -17.23
N PHE A 312 -0.13 -13.41 -16.23
CA PHE A 312 0.58 -14.40 -15.40
C PHE A 312 -0.25 -15.62 -15.00
N THR A 313 -1.52 -15.42 -14.62
CA THR A 313 -2.39 -16.50 -14.13
C THR A 313 -2.94 -17.36 -15.26
N GLU A 314 -3.24 -18.63 -14.96
CA GLU A 314 -3.83 -19.53 -15.96
C GLU A 314 -5.33 -19.22 -16.18
N ARG A 315 -6.01 -18.63 -15.19
CA ARG A 315 -7.42 -18.19 -15.26
C ARG A 315 -7.68 -17.27 -16.46
N PRO A 316 -8.84 -17.33 -17.14
CA PRO A 316 -9.14 -16.49 -18.30
C PRO A 316 -9.47 -15.03 -17.95
N THR A 317 -9.76 -14.72 -16.68
CA THR A 317 -10.01 -13.36 -16.20
C THR A 317 -8.72 -12.52 -16.12
N PRO A 318 -8.80 -11.18 -16.11
CA PRO A 318 -7.64 -10.33 -15.89
C PRO A 318 -7.00 -10.57 -14.52
N ASP A 319 -5.68 -10.46 -14.44
CA ASP A 319 -4.91 -10.66 -13.21
C ASP A 319 -4.19 -9.40 -12.72
N ASN A 320 -4.14 -8.37 -13.56
CA ASN A 320 -3.58 -7.06 -13.24
C ASN A 320 -4.58 -5.94 -13.55
N ALA A 321 -4.75 -4.95 -12.65
CA ALA A 321 -5.69 -3.86 -12.87
C ALA A 321 -5.31 -2.54 -12.19
N GLN A 322 -5.54 -1.43 -12.88
CA GLN A 322 -5.47 -0.07 -12.35
C GLN A 322 -6.76 0.71 -12.62
N LEU A 323 -7.12 1.56 -11.66
CA LEU A 323 -8.41 2.24 -11.58
C LEU A 323 -8.24 3.70 -11.15
N GLY A 324 -8.45 4.62 -12.08
CA GLY A 324 -8.64 6.04 -11.79
C GLY A 324 -10.04 6.31 -11.25
N LEU A 325 -10.13 7.19 -10.25
CA LEU A 325 -11.37 7.63 -9.61
C LEU A 325 -11.47 9.16 -9.70
N THR A 326 -12.65 9.68 -10.03
CA THR A 326 -12.98 11.11 -9.84
C THR A 326 -14.08 11.22 -8.81
N PHE A 327 -13.88 11.98 -7.74
CA PHE A 327 -14.84 12.16 -6.65
C PHE A 327 -15.78 13.34 -6.92
N ASN A 328 -17.03 13.27 -6.41
CA ASN A 328 -18.03 14.33 -6.59
C ASN A 328 -17.64 15.69 -5.98
N ASN A 329 -16.64 15.69 -5.10
CA ASN A 329 -16.10 16.90 -4.47
C ASN A 329 -14.86 17.48 -5.19
N GLY A 330 -14.49 16.97 -6.38
CA GLY A 330 -13.35 17.46 -7.16
C GLY A 330 -12.01 16.79 -6.87
N ALA A 331 -11.92 15.91 -5.87
CA ALA A 331 -10.71 15.13 -5.61
C ALA A 331 -10.51 14.01 -6.67
N LEU A 332 -9.27 13.57 -6.85
CA LEU A 332 -8.91 12.42 -7.68
C LEU A 332 -8.42 11.24 -6.84
N GLY A 333 -8.46 10.03 -7.42
CA GLY A 333 -7.93 8.84 -6.79
C GLY A 333 -7.33 7.84 -7.77
N HIS A 334 -6.38 7.03 -7.29
CA HIS A 334 -5.78 5.92 -8.02
C HIS A 334 -5.77 4.66 -7.16
N VAL A 335 -6.41 3.58 -7.64
CA VAL A 335 -6.40 2.26 -6.99
C VAL A 335 -5.76 1.23 -7.90
N PHE A 336 -4.81 0.48 -7.36
CA PHE A 336 -4.11 -0.59 -8.05
C PHE A 336 -4.32 -1.94 -7.32
N ALA A 337 -4.56 -3.02 -8.10
CA ALA A 337 -4.59 -4.40 -7.61
C ALA A 337 -3.94 -5.39 -8.60
N THR A 338 -3.16 -6.37 -8.09
CA THR A 338 -2.57 -7.46 -8.90
C THR A 338 -2.54 -8.81 -8.20
N PHE A 339 -2.52 -9.90 -8.99
CA PHE A 339 -2.18 -11.26 -8.59
C PHE A 339 -0.81 -11.72 -9.13
N CYS A 340 -0.18 -10.95 -10.01
CA CYS A 340 0.84 -11.43 -10.97
C CYS A 340 2.28 -11.48 -10.44
N VAL A 341 2.49 -11.15 -9.17
CA VAL A 341 3.82 -10.71 -8.70
C VAL A 341 4.19 -11.40 -7.41
N ASP A 342 5.31 -12.11 -7.43
CA ASP A 342 5.87 -12.76 -6.26
C ASP A 342 6.78 -11.78 -5.50
N THR A 343 6.27 -11.22 -4.41
CA THR A 343 6.95 -10.16 -3.64
C THR A 343 7.49 -10.63 -2.29
N GLY A 344 7.62 -11.95 -2.10
CA GLY A 344 7.97 -12.56 -0.80
C GLY A 344 6.94 -12.27 0.31
N GLN A 345 5.76 -11.75 -0.05
CA GLN A 345 4.68 -11.38 0.86
C GLN A 345 3.37 -11.89 0.27
N TYR A 346 2.62 -12.66 1.06
CA TYR A 346 1.35 -13.26 0.61
C TYR A 346 0.28 -12.19 0.30
N TYR A 347 0.21 -11.13 1.11
CA TYR A 347 -0.75 -10.04 0.97
C TYR A 347 -0.14 -8.72 1.46
N ALA A 348 0.09 -7.77 0.57
CA ALA A 348 0.65 -6.45 0.87
C ALA A 348 -0.32 -5.34 0.42
N ASN A 349 -0.51 -4.30 1.23
CA ASN A 349 -1.36 -3.16 0.87
C ASN A 349 -0.97 -1.86 1.59
N SER A 350 -1.29 -0.72 0.99
CA SER A 350 -0.94 0.61 1.51
C SER A 350 -1.81 1.74 0.93
N LEU A 351 -1.74 2.94 1.52
CA LEU A 351 -2.41 4.16 1.06
C LEU A 351 -1.49 5.39 1.15
N ILE A 352 -1.79 6.39 0.32
CA ILE A 352 -1.33 7.78 0.44
C ILE A 352 -2.55 8.69 0.25
N LEU A 353 -2.75 9.65 1.15
CA LEU A 353 -3.94 10.49 1.24
C LEU A 353 -3.53 11.96 1.37
N HIS A 354 -3.67 12.74 0.31
CA HIS A 354 -3.35 14.18 0.29
C HIS A 354 -4.59 15.05 0.52
N TYR A 355 -4.45 16.02 1.41
CA TYR A 355 -5.43 17.06 1.77
C TYR A 355 -4.80 18.44 1.58
N GLU A 356 -5.61 19.50 1.57
CA GLU A 356 -5.15 20.89 1.36
C GLU A 356 -4.01 21.36 2.28
N LYS A 357 -3.85 20.78 3.48
CA LYS A 357 -2.81 21.15 4.45
C LYS A 357 -1.94 19.99 4.96
N GLY A 358 -2.05 18.78 4.40
CA GLY A 358 -1.21 17.66 4.85
C GLY A 358 -1.43 16.35 4.12
N SER A 359 -0.51 15.41 4.35
CA SER A 359 -0.51 14.06 3.75
C SER A 359 -0.52 12.99 4.84
N ILE A 360 -1.37 11.97 4.69
CA ILE A 360 -1.37 10.78 5.54
C ILE A 360 -1.00 9.54 4.72
N TYR A 361 -0.08 8.74 5.23
CA TYR A 361 0.43 7.52 4.63
C TYR A 361 0.04 6.31 5.49
N ARG A 362 -0.43 5.21 4.88
CA ARG A 362 -0.71 3.93 5.57
C ARG A 362 0.18 2.84 5.01
N ASN A 363 1.01 2.20 5.83
CA ASN A 363 1.95 1.14 5.44
C ASN A 363 2.91 1.56 4.28
N LEU A 364 3.06 2.86 4.10
CA LEU A 364 3.95 3.60 3.20
C LEU A 364 4.50 4.79 3.99
N GLY A 365 5.59 5.39 3.49
CA GLY A 365 6.31 6.48 4.16
C GLY A 365 7.71 6.08 4.63
N PRO A 366 8.48 7.02 5.20
CA PRO A 366 9.85 6.77 5.63
C PRO A 366 9.92 6.07 7.01
N PHE A 367 10.79 5.07 7.09
CA PHE A 367 11.12 4.21 8.24
C PHE A 367 10.03 3.21 8.68
N GLU A 368 10.09 1.99 8.16
CA GLU A 368 10.62 0.83 8.93
C GLU A 368 11.03 -0.32 7.99
N TYR A 369 11.80 -1.29 8.49
CA TYR A 369 12.23 -2.47 7.73
C TYR A 369 11.94 -3.74 8.56
N GLY A 370 11.50 -4.82 7.91
CA GLY A 370 11.42 -6.16 8.52
C GLY A 370 10.15 -6.51 9.32
N GLN A 371 9.25 -5.57 9.61
CA GLN A 371 7.95 -5.87 10.21
C GLN A 371 6.92 -6.26 9.13
N ALA A 372 6.75 -7.56 8.88
CA ALA A 372 5.53 -8.09 8.28
C ALA A 372 4.39 -8.10 9.31
N SER A 373 4.09 -6.92 9.89
CA SER A 373 3.03 -6.82 10.88
C SER A 373 1.68 -7.05 10.21
N ALA A 374 0.80 -7.79 10.87
CA ALA A 374 -0.60 -7.87 10.50
C ALA A 374 -1.35 -6.54 10.79
N GLY A 375 -0.65 -5.50 11.24
CA GLY A 375 -1.22 -4.25 11.73
C GLY A 375 -1.44 -3.17 10.68
N SER A 376 -1.76 -1.96 11.15
CA SER A 376 -1.79 -0.75 10.34
C SER A 376 -0.93 0.32 10.99
N HIS A 377 0.11 0.80 10.29
CA HIS A 377 0.90 1.97 10.68
C HIS A 377 0.45 3.18 9.86
N LEU A 378 0.22 4.31 10.53
CA LEU A 378 -0.14 5.59 9.95
C LEU A 378 0.91 6.65 10.27
N LYS A 379 1.22 7.48 9.27
CA LYS A 379 2.08 8.66 9.40
C LYS A 379 1.36 9.88 8.83
N LEU A 380 1.18 10.93 9.60
CA LEU A 380 0.75 12.26 9.15
C LEU A 380 1.98 13.15 8.98
N VAL A 381 2.02 13.93 7.90
CA VAL A 381 2.88 15.11 7.75
C VAL A 381 2.00 16.31 7.40
N THR A 382 2.07 17.37 8.22
CA THR A 382 1.24 18.57 8.10
C THR A 382 2.05 19.82 8.40
N VAL A 383 1.51 21.00 8.07
CA VAL A 383 2.11 22.30 8.37
C VAL A 383 1.11 23.15 9.16
N THR A 384 1.51 23.58 10.36
CA THR A 384 0.68 24.40 11.25
C THR A 384 0.55 25.85 10.76
N PRO A 385 -0.42 26.64 11.25
CA PRO A 385 -0.62 28.03 10.83
C PRO A 385 0.61 28.94 10.98
N ASP A 386 1.51 28.64 11.93
CA ASP A 386 2.80 29.33 12.13
C ASP A 386 3.94 28.78 11.26
N LYS A 387 3.59 28.10 10.15
CA LYS A 387 4.47 27.50 9.14
C LYS A 387 5.45 26.43 9.67
N LYS A 388 5.22 25.86 10.86
CA LYS A 388 6.03 24.73 11.38
C LYS A 388 5.57 23.40 10.80
N VAL A 389 6.53 22.52 10.55
CA VAL A 389 6.27 21.13 10.15
C VAL A 389 5.92 20.30 11.39
N VAL A 390 4.83 19.55 11.32
CA VAL A 390 4.46 18.53 12.30
C VAL A 390 4.41 17.17 11.61
N THR A 391 4.98 16.16 12.27
CA THR A 391 4.91 14.76 11.87
C THR A 391 4.33 13.98 13.04
N VAL A 392 3.30 13.16 12.80
CA VAL A 392 2.63 12.34 13.80
C VAL A 392 2.59 10.90 13.32
N GLU A 393 2.82 9.95 14.21
CA GLU A 393 2.81 8.52 13.90
C GLU A 393 1.85 7.79 14.85
N TRP A 394 1.24 6.73 14.34
CA TRP A 394 0.26 5.92 15.05
C TRP A 394 0.29 4.49 14.51
N SER A 395 -0.01 3.50 15.34
CA SER A 395 -0.11 2.11 14.91
C SER A 395 -1.14 1.31 15.70
N GLN A 396 -1.77 0.34 15.03
CA GLN A 396 -2.56 -0.73 15.66
C GLN A 396 -1.97 -2.11 15.29
N PRO A 397 -1.99 -3.12 16.20
CA PRO A 397 -1.56 -4.48 15.86
C PRO A 397 -2.50 -5.22 14.90
N GLU A 398 -3.74 -4.77 14.78
CA GLU A 398 -4.81 -5.46 14.05
C GLU A 398 -4.87 -5.12 12.56
N GLY A 399 -5.30 -6.09 11.75
CA GLY A 399 -5.34 -6.00 10.30
C GLY A 399 -6.71 -5.66 9.73
N ALA A 400 -6.71 -4.93 8.62
CA ALA A 400 -7.92 -4.76 7.81
C ALA A 400 -8.26 -6.07 7.09
N GLY A 401 -9.29 -6.79 7.56
CA GLY A 401 -9.84 -7.97 6.87
C GLY A 401 -10.37 -9.10 7.74
N SER A 402 -10.30 -9.01 9.07
CA SER A 402 -10.87 -10.00 10.00
C SER A 402 -12.40 -10.15 9.85
N TYR A 403 -12.92 -11.35 10.13
CA TYR A 403 -14.35 -11.67 10.04
C TYR A 403 -15.13 -11.00 11.18
N GLN A 404 -16.06 -10.09 10.84
CA GLN A 404 -16.68 -9.16 11.78
C GLN A 404 -17.91 -9.71 12.54
N TRP A 405 -17.85 -10.96 13.01
CA TRP A 405 -18.94 -11.62 13.74
C TRP A 405 -19.28 -10.91 15.07
N LYS A 406 -18.26 -10.42 15.77
CA LYS A 406 -18.41 -9.68 17.03
C LYS A 406 -19.07 -8.33 16.81
N GLU A 407 -18.71 -7.63 15.75
CA GLU A 407 -19.22 -6.31 15.40
C GLU A 407 -20.65 -6.37 14.87
N LEU A 408 -21.08 -7.48 14.25
CA LEU A 408 -22.49 -7.74 13.98
C LEU A 408 -23.29 -7.85 15.29
N PHE A 409 -22.78 -8.57 16.29
CA PHE A 409 -23.40 -8.69 17.62
C PHE A 409 -23.36 -7.38 18.42
N GLU A 410 -22.26 -6.61 18.36
CA GLU A 410 -22.13 -5.33 19.06
C GLU A 410 -22.85 -4.16 18.35
N ALA A 411 -23.07 -4.22 17.03
CA ALA A 411 -23.90 -3.22 16.34
C ALA A 411 -25.36 -3.25 16.82
N ILE A 412 -25.79 -4.37 17.41
CA ILE A 412 -27.07 -4.53 18.10
C ILE A 412 -27.03 -3.89 19.52
N ARG A 413 -25.84 -3.52 20.05
CA ARG A 413 -25.62 -3.13 21.47
C ARG A 413 -24.60 -1.97 21.71
N HIS A 414 -24.87 -0.79 21.13
CA HIS A 414 -24.39 0.56 21.57
C HIS A 414 -22.96 1.05 21.17
N ARG A 415 -22.49 2.21 21.68
CA ARG A 415 -21.47 3.11 21.07
C ARG A 415 -20.54 3.87 22.07
N ASP A 416 -19.25 4.08 21.69
CA ASP A 416 -18.25 5.17 21.96
C ASP A 416 -18.00 5.69 23.44
N THR A 417 -16.87 6.30 23.88
CA THR A 417 -15.66 6.95 23.27
C THR A 417 -14.42 7.01 24.25
N ASP A 418 -13.22 7.43 23.80
CA ASP A 418 -11.89 7.40 24.50
C ASP A 418 -11.26 8.78 24.92
N SER A 419 -10.04 8.80 25.53
CA SER A 419 -9.01 9.90 25.38
C SER A 419 -7.58 9.61 25.96
N HIS A 420 -6.52 10.21 25.35
CA HIS A 420 -5.03 10.14 25.59
C HIS A 420 -4.34 11.42 24.96
N PRO A 421 -3.01 11.63 24.63
CA PRO A 421 -1.73 10.83 24.68
C PRO A 421 -0.43 11.63 25.12
N GLY A 422 0.80 11.12 24.79
CA GLY A 422 2.05 11.93 24.54
C GLY A 422 3.36 11.56 25.30
N HIS A 423 4.61 12.02 25.02
CA HIS A 423 5.34 12.58 23.83
C HIS A 423 6.89 12.72 24.09
N GLY A 424 7.77 12.83 23.06
CA GLY A 424 9.23 13.16 23.19
C GLY A 424 10.11 12.98 21.91
N LEU A 425 11.31 13.63 21.76
CA LEU A 425 12.15 13.54 20.50
C LEU A 425 13.60 14.16 20.50
N GLY A 426 14.59 13.56 19.78
CA GLY A 426 15.74 14.23 19.07
C GLY A 426 17.21 13.81 19.38
N ARG A 427 18.30 14.23 18.67
CA ARG A 427 18.55 14.75 17.27
C ARG A 427 20.07 15.08 16.94
N LYS A 428 20.52 14.89 15.65
CA LYS A 428 21.61 15.58 14.84
C LYS A 428 23.03 14.97 14.47
N LYS A 429 23.65 15.55 13.40
CA LYS A 429 24.74 15.13 12.41
C LYS A 429 25.34 16.42 11.70
N PRO A 430 26.24 16.55 10.64
CA PRO A 430 27.01 15.62 9.72
C PRO A 430 28.44 16.14 9.20
N SER A 431 28.91 15.71 7.98
CA SER A 431 29.91 16.31 7.00
C SER A 431 31.46 16.07 7.12
N ASN A 432 32.38 16.33 6.14
CA ASN A 432 32.50 16.16 4.64
C ASN A 432 33.90 16.63 4.06
N ARG A 433 34.48 16.10 2.93
CA ARG A 433 35.55 16.75 2.04
C ARG A 433 36.01 15.96 0.75
N ASN A 434 36.66 16.65 -0.23
CA ASN A 434 36.95 16.23 -1.65
C ASN A 434 38.43 16.41 -2.16
N GLY A 435 38.72 16.09 -3.45
CA GLY A 435 39.97 16.35 -4.22
C GLY A 435 39.75 16.74 -5.73
N PRO A 436 40.80 17.04 -6.54
CA PRO A 436 40.75 17.91 -7.76
C PRO A 436 40.84 17.24 -9.17
N GLY A 437 40.81 18.03 -10.28
CA GLY A 437 40.64 17.56 -11.69
C GLY A 437 41.43 18.26 -12.84
N LEU A 438 40.79 18.48 -14.01
CA LEU A 438 41.40 18.61 -15.38
C LEU A 438 40.86 19.79 -16.27
N MET A 439 41.05 19.76 -17.61
CA MET A 439 40.77 20.86 -18.58
C MET A 439 39.33 20.91 -19.15
N MET A 440 38.87 22.12 -19.53
CA MET A 440 37.45 22.54 -19.59
C MET A 440 36.91 23.04 -20.96
N ILE A 441 35.59 22.90 -21.17
CA ILE A 441 34.75 23.40 -22.30
C ILE A 441 34.07 24.74 -21.94
N ARG A 442 33.81 25.66 -22.88
CA ARG A 442 33.26 27.00 -22.57
C ARG A 442 31.72 27.07 -22.66
N VAL A 443 31.07 27.64 -21.63
CA VAL A 443 29.61 27.56 -21.42
C VAL A 443 28.93 28.93 -21.40
N GLY A 444 27.83 29.05 -22.14
CA GLY A 444 26.85 30.15 -22.02
C GLY A 444 25.64 29.74 -21.18
N LEU A 445 25.23 30.57 -20.22
CA LEU A 445 24.00 30.39 -19.43
C LEU A 445 22.92 31.37 -19.90
N TYR A 446 21.73 30.87 -20.25
CA TYR A 446 20.62 31.70 -20.73
C TYR A 446 19.33 31.51 -19.94
N GLY A 447 18.86 32.61 -19.36
CA GLY A 447 17.60 32.68 -18.62
C GLY A 447 17.60 31.94 -17.28
N ILE A 448 16.44 31.93 -16.60
CA ILE A 448 16.28 31.44 -15.22
C ILE A 448 15.03 30.61 -14.96
N ASN A 449 14.28 30.25 -16.00
CA ASN A 449 12.98 29.59 -15.83
C ASN A 449 13.14 28.07 -15.63
N GLY A 450 13.81 27.67 -14.53
CA GLY A 450 14.06 26.27 -14.16
C GLY A 450 15.47 26.03 -13.64
N HIS A 451 15.95 24.79 -13.66
CA HIS A 451 17.28 24.45 -13.15
C HIS A 451 18.40 24.88 -14.11
N GLN A 452 19.33 25.71 -13.65
CA GLN A 452 20.51 26.14 -14.39
C GLN A 452 21.78 25.51 -13.82
N ILE A 453 22.75 25.15 -14.66
CA ILE A 453 23.95 24.39 -14.25
C ILE A 453 25.04 25.21 -13.55
N HIS A 454 24.86 26.52 -13.36
CA HIS A 454 25.80 27.45 -12.70
C HIS A 454 26.54 26.88 -11.46
N ALA A 455 25.82 26.26 -10.52
CA ALA A 455 26.42 25.69 -9.31
C ALA A 455 27.33 24.47 -9.57
N SER A 456 27.19 23.82 -10.72
CA SER A 456 28.05 22.73 -11.18
C SER A 456 29.26 23.19 -12.00
N LEU A 457 29.39 24.50 -12.28
CA LEU A 457 30.49 25.07 -13.08
C LEU A 457 31.65 25.64 -12.26
N GLU A 458 31.43 26.06 -11.00
CA GLU A 458 32.44 26.77 -10.18
C GLU A 458 33.78 26.00 -10.02
N ASN A 459 33.74 24.68 -10.07
CA ASN A 459 34.92 23.80 -9.93
C ASN A 459 34.86 22.60 -10.90
N ASN A 460 34.26 22.76 -12.09
CA ASN A 460 34.05 21.64 -13.00
C ASN A 460 35.35 21.26 -13.74
N PRO A 461 35.79 19.99 -13.73
CA PRO A 461 37.02 19.57 -14.42
C PRO A 461 36.88 19.47 -15.95
N LEU A 462 35.69 19.76 -16.49
CA LEU A 462 35.34 19.65 -17.91
C LEU A 462 34.57 20.88 -18.45
N ALA A 463 34.27 21.90 -17.65
CA ALA A 463 33.50 23.07 -18.10
C ALA A 463 33.84 24.38 -17.35
N VAL A 464 33.86 25.50 -18.07
CA VAL A 464 34.08 26.85 -17.55
C VAL A 464 32.96 27.79 -18.04
N LEU A 465 32.44 28.62 -17.15
CA LEU A 465 31.46 29.64 -17.52
C LEU A 465 32.15 30.76 -18.32
N SER A 466 31.78 30.95 -19.59
CA SER A 466 32.33 32.02 -20.43
C SER A 466 31.34 33.15 -20.70
N ALA A 467 30.03 32.88 -20.70
CA ALA A 467 29.01 33.90 -20.95
C ALA A 467 27.74 33.74 -20.11
N ILE A 468 27.10 34.88 -19.81
CA ILE A 468 25.72 34.95 -19.30
C ILE A 468 24.83 35.83 -20.18
N SER A 469 23.57 35.44 -20.34
CA SER A 469 22.52 36.24 -20.97
C SER A 469 21.19 36.05 -20.23
N LEU A 470 20.56 37.16 -19.80
CA LEU A 470 19.33 37.16 -18.98
C LEU A 470 19.42 36.30 -17.69
N PHE A 471 20.62 36.00 -17.20
CA PHE A 471 20.90 35.32 -15.93
C PHE A 471 21.38 36.33 -14.88
N PRO A 472 20.76 36.41 -13.67
CA PRO A 472 21.16 37.35 -12.63
C PRO A 472 22.53 37.04 -12.01
N GLU A 473 23.45 38.01 -12.03
CA GLU A 473 24.80 37.87 -11.46
C GLU A 473 24.81 37.59 -9.94
N ASP A 474 23.77 37.97 -9.20
CA ASP A 474 23.64 37.66 -7.77
C ASP A 474 23.39 36.18 -7.47
N LYS A 475 23.00 35.39 -8.48
CA LYS A 475 22.88 33.93 -8.39
C LYS A 475 24.17 33.19 -8.75
N LEU A 476 25.17 33.85 -9.32
CA LEU A 476 26.45 33.20 -9.61
C LEU A 476 27.21 32.94 -8.30
N PRO A 477 27.91 31.79 -8.18
CA PRO A 477 28.90 31.58 -7.13
C PRO A 477 29.95 32.70 -7.15
N PRO A 478 30.47 33.16 -5.98
CA PRO A 478 31.32 34.37 -5.92
C PRO A 478 32.52 34.33 -6.87
N ALA A 479 33.18 33.18 -6.99
CA ALA A 479 34.34 33.01 -7.87
C ALA A 479 34.00 33.23 -9.36
N LEU A 480 32.82 32.79 -9.81
CA LEU A 480 32.34 33.00 -11.19
C LEU A 480 31.78 34.41 -11.42
N ARG A 481 31.33 35.08 -10.35
CA ARG A 481 30.81 36.46 -10.41
C ARG A 481 31.92 37.49 -10.53
N GLU A 482 33.01 37.28 -9.81
CA GLU A 482 34.20 38.14 -9.77
C GLU A 482 35.15 37.89 -10.97
N ASP A 483 34.88 36.90 -11.81
CA ASP A 483 35.66 36.61 -13.01
C ASP A 483 35.52 37.72 -14.07
N SER A 484 36.64 38.40 -14.32
CA SER A 484 36.76 39.46 -15.33
C SER A 484 36.70 38.97 -16.79
N SER A 485 36.81 37.66 -17.03
CA SER A 485 36.67 37.05 -18.36
C SER A 485 35.22 36.74 -18.74
N LEU A 486 34.28 36.81 -17.78
CA LEU A 486 32.88 36.49 -18.02
C LEU A 486 32.18 37.51 -18.93
N HIS A 487 31.85 37.08 -20.15
CA HIS A 487 31.07 37.86 -21.11
C HIS A 487 29.61 38.02 -20.65
N ARG A 488 29.03 39.18 -20.95
CA ARG A 488 27.71 39.63 -20.45
C ARG A 488 26.89 40.19 -21.61
N HIS A 489 25.83 39.47 -21.99
CA HIS A 489 25.01 39.77 -23.16
C HIS A 489 23.59 40.17 -22.75
N GLY A 490 22.98 41.10 -23.50
CA GLY A 490 21.61 41.59 -23.29
C GLY A 490 20.53 40.73 -23.95
N SER A 491 20.90 39.90 -24.94
CA SER A 491 19.98 39.05 -25.70
C SER A 491 20.54 37.63 -25.93
N LEU A 492 19.69 36.74 -26.46
CA LEU A 492 20.13 35.43 -26.93
C LEU A 492 21.05 35.57 -28.14
N ASP A 493 20.65 36.38 -29.12
CA ASP A 493 21.33 36.62 -30.39
C ASP A 493 22.79 37.08 -30.19
N GLU A 494 23.05 38.00 -29.26
CA GLU A 494 24.40 38.44 -28.88
C GLU A 494 25.27 37.29 -28.34
N MET A 495 24.73 36.46 -27.45
CA MET A 495 25.44 35.31 -26.87
C MET A 495 25.63 34.18 -27.89
N LEU A 496 24.74 34.03 -28.86
CA LEU A 496 24.89 33.07 -29.97
C LEU A 496 25.98 33.52 -30.97
N ALA A 497 26.19 34.83 -31.13
CA ALA A 497 27.28 35.37 -31.95
C ALA A 497 28.68 35.25 -31.29
N ASP A 498 28.75 34.98 -29.99
CA ASP A 498 29.99 34.94 -29.21
C ASP A 498 30.87 33.72 -29.57
N PRO A 499 32.11 33.88 -30.06
CA PRO A 499 33.01 32.76 -30.36
C PRO A 499 33.56 32.05 -29.10
N GLU A 500 33.43 32.64 -27.92
CA GLU A 500 33.87 32.06 -26.64
C GLU A 500 32.81 31.16 -25.99
N VAL A 501 31.73 30.84 -26.68
CA VAL A 501 30.65 29.98 -26.19
C VAL A 501 30.53 28.72 -27.06
N ASP A 502 30.78 27.54 -26.47
CA ASP A 502 30.71 26.25 -27.18
C ASP A 502 29.32 25.60 -27.05
N PHE A 503 28.70 25.69 -25.86
CA PHE A 503 27.33 25.23 -25.61
C PHE A 503 26.50 26.18 -24.75
N ILE A 504 25.17 26.13 -24.94
CA ILE A 504 24.18 26.88 -24.16
C ILE A 504 23.49 25.96 -23.16
N SER A 505 23.51 26.33 -21.87
CA SER A 505 22.56 25.77 -20.90
C SER A 505 21.29 26.62 -20.91
N LEU A 506 20.22 26.07 -21.46
CA LEU A 506 19.04 26.83 -21.88
C LEU A 506 17.88 26.72 -20.87
N CYS A 507 17.50 27.86 -20.28
CA CYS A 507 16.34 28.02 -19.38
C CYS A 507 15.52 29.26 -19.76
N SER A 508 15.01 29.29 -21.00
CA SER A 508 14.37 30.46 -21.64
C SER A 508 13.37 31.20 -20.74
N PRO A 509 13.34 32.55 -20.75
CA PRO A 509 12.51 33.34 -19.83
C PRO A 509 11.02 32.94 -19.75
N SER A 510 10.41 32.50 -20.86
CA SER A 510 9.11 31.80 -20.88
C SER A 510 9.30 30.41 -21.50
N ARG A 511 8.61 29.40 -20.96
CA ARG A 511 8.71 28.01 -21.42
C ARG A 511 8.20 27.84 -22.85
N LYS A 512 7.15 28.60 -23.25
CA LYS A 512 6.62 28.64 -24.63
C LYS A 512 7.68 28.95 -25.68
N LYS A 513 8.76 29.66 -25.31
CA LYS A 513 9.83 30.05 -26.23
C LYS A 513 10.96 29.03 -26.34
N GLN A 514 11.03 28.05 -25.43
CA GLN A 514 12.28 27.30 -25.26
C GLN A 514 12.61 26.38 -26.46
N ALA A 515 11.61 25.84 -27.15
CA ALA A 515 11.85 25.09 -28.39
C ALA A 515 12.49 25.97 -29.48
N ARG A 516 11.87 27.12 -29.77
CA ARG A 516 12.42 28.14 -30.67
C ARG A 516 13.84 28.55 -30.27
N ASP A 517 14.06 28.90 -29.00
CA ASP A 517 15.37 29.36 -28.52
C ASP A 517 16.44 28.25 -28.64
N ALA A 518 16.06 26.97 -28.49
CA ALA A 518 16.94 25.83 -28.73
C ALA A 518 17.25 25.64 -30.22
N ILE A 519 16.24 25.67 -31.09
CA ILE A 519 16.38 25.60 -32.56
C ILE A 519 17.31 26.71 -33.05
N GLN A 520 17.11 27.95 -32.58
CA GLN A 520 17.94 29.10 -32.90
C GLN A 520 19.41 28.90 -32.44
N ALA A 521 19.63 28.33 -31.25
CA ALA A 521 20.98 28.04 -30.76
C ALA A 521 21.71 26.96 -31.58
N LEU A 522 21.00 25.90 -31.98
CA LEU A 522 21.54 24.83 -32.84
C LEU A 522 21.87 25.38 -34.25
N GLN A 523 20.97 26.18 -34.83
CA GLN A 523 21.19 26.85 -36.13
C GLN A 523 22.38 27.84 -36.09
N ALA A 524 22.61 28.51 -34.95
CA ALA A 524 23.81 29.31 -34.70
C ALA A 524 25.09 28.48 -34.45
N GLY A 525 25.03 27.15 -34.60
CA GLY A 525 26.18 26.27 -34.46
C GLY A 525 26.62 26.01 -33.02
N LYS A 526 25.77 26.28 -32.02
CA LYS A 526 26.04 25.97 -30.61
C LYS A 526 25.47 24.61 -30.24
N HIS A 527 26.11 23.95 -29.27
CA HIS A 527 25.51 22.78 -28.62
C HIS A 527 24.50 23.23 -27.55
N VAL A 528 23.53 22.40 -27.18
CA VAL A 528 22.43 22.80 -26.28
C VAL A 528 22.15 21.75 -25.21
N LEU A 529 22.06 22.20 -23.95
CA LEU A 529 21.53 21.44 -22.82
C LEU A 529 20.32 22.19 -22.24
N ALA A 530 19.11 21.78 -22.60
CA ALA A 530 17.88 22.48 -22.25
C ALA A 530 17.18 21.88 -21.02
N GLU A 531 16.71 22.72 -20.10
CA GLU A 531 15.89 22.28 -18.95
C GLU A 531 14.52 21.75 -19.43
N LYS A 532 13.90 20.83 -18.68
CA LYS A 532 12.62 20.21 -19.04
C LYS A 532 11.37 21.05 -18.69
N PRO A 533 10.29 20.96 -19.48
CA PRO A 533 10.20 20.30 -20.78
C PRO A 533 10.87 21.15 -21.88
N CYS A 534 11.55 20.53 -22.84
CA CYS A 534 12.21 21.26 -23.93
C CYS A 534 11.23 21.87 -24.94
N ALA A 535 10.08 21.22 -25.16
CA ALA A 535 9.02 21.60 -26.09
C ALA A 535 7.64 21.54 -25.44
N MET A 536 6.67 22.23 -26.05
CA MET A 536 5.27 22.29 -25.61
C MET A 536 4.30 21.60 -26.58
N THR A 537 4.69 21.41 -27.85
CA THR A 537 3.96 20.66 -28.88
C THR A 537 4.79 19.48 -29.39
N GLU A 538 4.18 18.52 -30.10
CA GLU A 538 4.96 17.43 -30.71
C GLU A 538 5.76 17.93 -31.92
N GLU A 539 5.21 18.92 -32.61
CA GLU A 539 5.77 19.62 -33.75
C GLU A 539 7.08 20.35 -33.37
N ASP A 540 7.05 21.14 -32.28
CA ASP A 540 8.26 21.76 -31.68
C ASP A 540 9.33 20.70 -31.37
N LEU A 541 8.91 19.56 -30.82
CA LEU A 541 9.81 18.48 -30.38
C LEU A 541 10.47 17.78 -31.57
N ASP A 542 9.72 17.55 -32.65
CA ASP A 542 10.26 17.04 -33.91
C ASP A 542 11.17 18.05 -34.62
N GLU A 543 10.87 19.35 -34.58
CA GLU A 543 11.74 20.40 -35.16
C GLU A 543 13.08 20.53 -34.42
N ILE A 544 13.11 20.38 -33.09
CA ILE A 544 14.38 20.29 -32.31
C ILE A 544 15.20 19.08 -32.77
N ILE A 545 14.58 17.90 -32.88
CA ILE A 545 15.26 16.65 -33.27
C ILE A 545 15.82 16.76 -34.70
N LEU A 546 15.04 17.31 -35.63
CA LEU A 546 15.48 17.55 -37.01
C LEU A 546 16.63 18.56 -37.06
N THR A 547 16.51 19.71 -36.39
CA THR A 547 17.55 20.76 -36.37
C THR A 547 18.87 20.23 -35.80
N ALA A 548 18.83 19.44 -34.72
CA ALA A 548 20.03 18.83 -34.13
C ALA A 548 20.75 17.88 -35.12
N ARG A 549 19.98 17.09 -35.88
CA ARG A 549 20.51 16.18 -36.92
C ARG A 549 21.09 16.96 -38.11
N GLU A 550 20.39 17.97 -38.62
CA GLU A 550 20.78 18.73 -39.81
C GLU A 550 22.01 19.62 -39.58
N THR A 551 22.10 20.24 -38.40
CA THR A 551 23.26 21.07 -38.00
C THR A 551 24.46 20.25 -37.53
N GLY A 552 24.26 18.95 -37.24
CA GLY A 552 25.23 18.11 -36.56
C GLY A 552 25.51 18.55 -35.11
N LYS A 553 24.64 19.37 -34.51
CA LYS A 553 24.83 19.92 -33.17
C LYS A 553 24.08 19.11 -32.13
N ILE A 554 24.85 18.59 -31.17
CA ILE A 554 24.36 17.84 -30.02
C ILE A 554 23.39 18.72 -29.20
N PHE A 555 22.15 18.25 -29.10
CA PHE A 555 21.09 18.74 -28.22
C PHE A 555 20.76 17.63 -27.21
N HIS A 556 20.62 17.97 -25.93
CA HIS A 556 20.00 17.11 -24.92
C HIS A 556 19.08 17.90 -23.97
N GLU A 557 18.11 17.22 -23.38
CA GLU A 557 17.30 17.72 -22.28
C GLU A 557 18.00 17.40 -20.93
N MET A 558 17.63 18.11 -19.86
CA MET A 558 18.03 17.77 -18.49
C MET A 558 17.26 16.52 -18.01
N ALA A 559 17.63 15.36 -18.57
CA ALA A 559 16.89 14.09 -18.47
C ALA A 559 17.46 13.07 -17.47
N GLY A 560 18.65 13.30 -16.91
CA GLY A 560 19.45 12.38 -16.10
C GLY A 560 18.86 11.75 -14.83
N THR A 561 17.58 11.93 -14.52
CA THR A 561 16.93 11.36 -13.33
C THR A 561 17.09 9.83 -13.25
N ALA A 562 16.93 9.12 -14.36
CA ALA A 562 17.08 7.67 -14.43
C ALA A 562 18.52 7.15 -14.23
N PHE A 563 19.50 8.04 -14.39
CA PHE A 563 20.93 7.74 -14.32
C PHE A 563 21.57 8.15 -12.98
N SER A 564 20.79 8.86 -12.13
CA SER A 564 21.11 9.09 -10.72
C SER A 564 20.76 7.89 -9.84
N GLN A 565 21.48 7.69 -8.74
CA GLN A 565 21.12 6.65 -7.75
C GLN A 565 19.92 7.11 -6.88
N PRO A 566 19.01 6.20 -6.49
CA PRO A 566 19.06 4.74 -6.70
C PRO A 566 18.47 4.25 -8.03
N TYR A 567 17.94 5.16 -8.85
CA TYR A 567 17.21 4.80 -10.06
C TYR A 567 18.11 4.09 -11.09
N TYR A 568 19.39 4.43 -11.15
CA TYR A 568 20.36 3.71 -11.97
C TYR A 568 20.51 2.23 -11.55
N ALA A 569 20.66 1.93 -10.25
CA ALA A 569 20.68 0.55 -9.77
C ALA A 569 19.37 -0.20 -10.09
N MET A 570 18.21 0.45 -9.94
CA MET A 570 16.92 -0.13 -10.34
C MET A 570 16.87 -0.43 -11.85
N ARG A 571 17.36 0.49 -12.69
CA ARG A 571 17.44 0.30 -14.15
C ARG A 571 18.32 -0.90 -14.50
N ARG A 572 19.51 -1.03 -13.90
CA ARG A 572 20.42 -2.17 -14.14
C ARG A 572 19.80 -3.51 -13.75
N ILE A 573 18.99 -3.55 -12.69
CA ILE A 573 18.23 -4.75 -12.29
C ILE A 573 17.18 -5.12 -13.34
N VAL A 574 16.44 -4.15 -13.87
CA VAL A 574 15.48 -4.36 -14.96
C VAL A 574 16.17 -4.83 -16.24
N GLU A 575 17.23 -4.14 -16.68
CA GLU A 575 18.02 -4.50 -17.87
C GLU A 575 18.64 -5.90 -17.78
N SER A 576 18.99 -6.36 -16.57
CA SER A 576 19.54 -7.71 -16.35
C SER A 576 18.50 -8.84 -16.48
N GLY A 577 17.21 -8.51 -16.64
CA GLY A 577 16.13 -9.50 -16.72
C GLY A 577 15.77 -10.16 -15.39
N GLN A 578 16.37 -9.77 -14.26
CA GLN A 578 16.15 -10.38 -12.94
C GLN A 578 14.68 -10.38 -12.50
N LEU A 579 13.91 -9.36 -12.88
CA LEU A 579 12.47 -9.27 -12.55
C LEU A 579 11.57 -10.06 -13.52
N GLY A 580 12.12 -10.68 -14.58
CA GLY A 580 11.34 -11.26 -15.67
C GLY A 580 10.69 -10.20 -16.56
N GLN A 581 9.50 -10.50 -17.08
CA GLN A 581 8.72 -9.53 -17.84
C GLN A 581 8.13 -8.49 -16.88
N ILE A 582 8.34 -7.20 -17.16
CA ILE A 582 7.76 -6.11 -16.36
C ILE A 582 6.24 -6.10 -16.55
N VAL A 583 5.53 -6.56 -15.52
CA VAL A 583 4.08 -6.55 -15.43
C VAL A 583 3.59 -5.11 -15.25
N GLN A 584 4.28 -4.33 -14.41
CA GLN A 584 3.80 -3.00 -14.04
C GLN A 584 4.85 -2.05 -13.46
N VAL A 585 4.57 -0.74 -13.63
CA VAL A 585 5.29 0.36 -12.98
C VAL A 585 4.32 1.24 -12.19
N LEU A 586 4.71 1.62 -10.97
CA LEU A 586 3.99 2.56 -10.11
C LEU A 586 4.95 3.67 -9.69
N ALA A 587 4.65 4.91 -10.06
CA ALA A 587 5.54 6.04 -9.87
C ALA A 587 4.85 7.20 -9.17
N GLU A 588 5.60 7.93 -8.34
CA GLU A 588 5.12 9.13 -7.66
C GLU A 588 6.13 10.28 -7.69
N LYS A 589 5.65 11.44 -8.15
CA LYS A 589 6.38 12.72 -8.16
C LYS A 589 5.51 13.79 -7.50
N SER A 590 5.53 13.82 -6.17
CA SER A 590 4.87 14.83 -5.33
C SER A 590 5.89 15.89 -4.89
N TYR A 591 5.67 17.16 -5.25
CA TYR A 591 6.53 18.30 -4.86
C TYR A 591 5.79 19.29 -3.95
N PRO A 592 6.48 20.07 -3.11
CA PRO A 592 5.84 21.13 -2.36
C PRO A 592 5.50 22.31 -3.26
N TYR A 593 4.29 22.87 -3.11
CA TYR A 593 3.95 24.14 -3.72
C TYR A 593 4.85 25.29 -3.20
N TYR A 594 5.17 26.21 -4.10
CA TYR A 594 5.88 27.45 -3.79
C TYR A 594 5.16 28.68 -4.35
N GLU A 595 5.23 29.78 -3.61
CA GLU A 595 4.63 31.06 -3.97
C GLU A 595 5.37 31.60 -5.22
N GLY A 596 4.63 32.01 -6.25
CA GLY A 596 5.19 32.46 -7.54
C GLY A 596 5.29 31.41 -8.65
N ARG A 597 4.81 30.17 -8.45
CA ARG A 597 4.61 29.22 -9.56
C ARG A 597 3.55 29.75 -10.54
N ALA A 598 3.77 29.55 -11.83
CA ALA A 598 2.86 29.96 -12.91
C ALA A 598 1.42 29.46 -12.69
N GLN A 599 0.46 30.25 -13.14
CA GLN A 599 -0.98 29.98 -13.02
C GLN A 599 -1.69 29.88 -14.37
N ASP A 600 -1.03 30.30 -15.45
CA ASP A 600 -1.30 29.86 -16.82
C ASP A 600 -0.38 28.66 -17.07
N GLU A 601 -0.95 27.49 -17.34
CA GLU A 601 -0.19 26.27 -17.63
C GLU A 601 0.32 26.22 -19.07
N ASP A 602 -0.22 27.04 -19.97
CA ASP A 602 0.34 27.16 -21.31
C ASP A 602 1.75 27.77 -21.20
N GLU A 603 2.03 28.61 -20.19
CA GLU A 603 3.34 29.27 -19.94
C GLU A 603 4.40 28.39 -19.28
N ASP A 604 4.06 27.22 -18.70
CA ASP A 604 5.05 26.32 -18.07
C ASP A 604 4.87 24.81 -18.31
N GLY A 605 3.79 24.37 -18.98
CA GLY A 605 3.42 22.97 -19.17
C GLY A 605 2.61 22.37 -18.00
N GLY A 606 2.32 23.17 -16.98
CA GLY A 606 1.59 22.78 -15.79
C GLY A 606 2.27 21.68 -14.98
N GLN A 607 1.48 21.05 -14.11
CA GLN A 607 1.95 20.00 -13.21
C GLN A 607 2.60 18.82 -13.98
N ILE A 608 1.93 18.30 -15.01
CA ILE A 608 2.45 17.18 -15.81
C ILE A 608 3.75 17.58 -16.53
N GLY A 609 3.81 18.76 -17.15
CA GLY A 609 5.01 19.30 -17.82
C GLY A 609 6.21 19.47 -16.88
N GLN A 610 5.97 19.90 -15.65
CA GLN A 610 7.03 20.30 -14.73
C GLN A 610 7.53 19.19 -13.81
N ASN A 611 6.67 18.28 -13.34
CA ASN A 611 7.07 17.14 -12.50
C ASN A 611 6.47 15.77 -12.89
N GLY A 612 5.38 15.73 -13.66
CA GLY A 612 4.88 14.48 -14.26
C GLY A 612 5.89 13.85 -15.23
N ILE A 613 6.60 14.67 -16.00
CA ILE A 613 7.68 14.25 -16.91
C ILE A 613 8.75 13.38 -16.22
N HIS A 614 9.14 13.68 -14.98
CA HIS A 614 10.11 12.85 -14.25
C HIS A 614 9.53 11.48 -13.83
N ALA A 615 8.21 11.36 -13.68
CA ALA A 615 7.55 10.08 -13.43
C ALA A 615 7.36 9.28 -14.72
N LEU A 616 7.14 9.94 -15.86
CA LEU A 616 7.17 9.29 -17.19
C LEU A 616 8.56 8.73 -17.51
N ARG A 617 9.63 9.47 -17.18
CA ARG A 617 11.02 8.96 -17.23
C ARG A 617 11.24 7.75 -16.30
N PHE A 618 10.56 7.64 -15.16
CA PHE A 618 10.63 6.40 -14.36
C PHE A 618 10.03 5.18 -15.08
N VAL A 619 9.00 5.37 -15.91
CA VAL A 619 8.41 4.28 -16.72
C VAL A 619 9.32 3.91 -17.88
N GLU A 620 9.66 4.87 -18.75
CA GLU A 620 10.40 4.54 -19.98
C GLU A 620 11.91 4.37 -19.75
N HIS A 621 12.54 5.12 -18.85
CA HIS A 621 14.00 5.12 -18.65
C HIS A 621 14.50 4.33 -17.44
N VAL A 622 13.66 4.03 -16.43
CA VAL A 622 14.07 3.20 -15.26
C VAL A 622 13.47 1.81 -15.29
N ALA A 623 12.19 1.68 -15.64
CA ALA A 623 11.57 0.38 -15.91
C ALA A 623 11.77 -0.11 -17.35
N CYS A 624 12.56 0.62 -18.17
CA CYS A 624 12.97 0.27 -19.54
C CYS A 624 11.83 -0.23 -20.45
N THR A 625 10.60 0.21 -20.20
CA THR A 625 9.40 -0.31 -20.86
C THR A 625 8.66 0.83 -21.54
N PRO A 626 8.72 0.95 -22.89
CA PRO A 626 8.07 2.04 -23.60
C PRO A 626 6.55 2.04 -23.43
N ILE A 627 5.98 3.24 -23.35
CA ILE A 627 4.53 3.46 -23.28
C ILE A 627 3.91 3.19 -24.65
N ALA A 628 2.71 2.60 -24.66
CA ALA A 628 1.90 2.34 -25.85
C ALA A 628 0.67 3.25 -25.90
N SER A 629 0.11 3.61 -24.74
CA SER A 629 -1.04 4.50 -24.60
C SER A 629 -1.03 5.17 -23.23
N ILE A 630 -1.62 6.36 -23.14
CA ILE A 630 -1.79 7.11 -21.89
C ILE A 630 -3.22 7.66 -21.80
N ARG A 631 -3.70 7.84 -20.57
CA ARG A 631 -4.84 8.67 -20.18
C ARG A 631 -4.46 9.50 -18.97
N ALA A 632 -4.92 10.74 -18.92
CA ALA A 632 -4.71 11.64 -17.79
C ALA A 632 -6.04 12.08 -17.15
N LEU A 633 -5.98 12.42 -15.88
CA LEU A 633 -6.98 13.19 -15.14
C LEU A 633 -6.23 14.22 -14.31
N GLU A 634 -6.61 15.50 -14.38
CA GLU A 634 -6.05 16.58 -13.56
C GLU A 634 -7.14 17.22 -12.68
N THR A 635 -6.74 17.78 -11.52
CA THR A 635 -7.63 18.60 -10.68
C THR A 635 -6.96 19.88 -10.20
N ILE A 636 -7.74 20.97 -10.19
CA ILE A 636 -7.39 22.30 -9.66
C ILE A 636 -7.57 22.37 -8.13
N GLN A 637 -8.12 21.32 -7.53
CA GLN A 637 -8.39 21.23 -6.09
C GLN A 637 -7.10 21.41 -5.27
N GLY A 638 -7.18 22.21 -4.21
CA GLY A 638 -6.02 22.54 -3.36
C GLY A 638 -5.07 23.59 -3.92
N ASN A 639 -5.40 24.26 -5.05
CA ASN A 639 -4.62 25.42 -5.50
C ASN A 639 -4.77 26.57 -4.47
N PRO A 640 -3.68 27.08 -3.87
CA PRO A 640 -3.75 28.15 -2.88
C PRO A 640 -3.97 29.54 -3.49
N VAL A 641 -3.89 29.69 -4.82
CA VAL A 641 -4.15 30.95 -5.53
C VAL A 641 -5.63 31.01 -5.92
N GLN A 642 -6.38 31.90 -5.27
CA GLN A 642 -7.79 32.12 -5.58
C GLN A 642 -7.95 32.61 -7.04
N GLY A 643 -8.57 31.78 -7.89
CA GLY A 643 -8.75 32.07 -9.32
C GLY A 643 -7.53 31.78 -10.21
N GLY A 644 -6.46 31.19 -9.66
CA GLY A 644 -5.34 30.67 -10.47
C GLY A 644 -5.72 29.40 -11.24
N GLY A 645 -5.19 29.21 -12.45
CA GLY A 645 -5.54 28.11 -13.35
C GLY A 645 -4.72 26.82 -13.19
N LEU A 646 -3.62 26.85 -12.44
CA LEU A 646 -2.73 25.71 -12.24
C LEU A 646 -3.46 24.51 -11.64
N ARG A 647 -3.37 23.34 -12.29
CA ARG A 647 -3.83 22.07 -11.72
C ARG A 647 -2.79 21.56 -10.73
N MET A 648 -3.24 21.01 -9.62
CA MET A 648 -2.40 20.69 -8.46
C MET A 648 -2.10 19.20 -8.31
N ALA A 649 -2.88 18.33 -8.93
CA ALA A 649 -2.62 16.90 -8.97
C ALA A 649 -3.12 16.26 -10.27
N ALA A 650 -2.35 15.31 -10.78
CA ALA A 650 -2.68 14.45 -11.90
C ALA A 650 -2.63 12.96 -11.51
N SER A 651 -3.53 12.18 -12.09
CA SER A 651 -3.41 10.72 -12.20
C SER A 651 -3.20 10.37 -13.67
N LEU A 652 -2.19 9.56 -13.99
CA LEU A 652 -1.95 9.10 -15.36
C LEU A 652 -1.94 7.58 -15.42
N LEU A 653 -2.81 7.02 -16.26
CA LEU A 653 -2.95 5.58 -16.52
C LEU A 653 -2.34 5.26 -17.89
N MET A 654 -1.45 4.28 -17.96
CA MET A 654 -0.77 3.90 -19.20
C MET A 654 -0.87 2.40 -19.49
N GLY A 655 -1.01 2.06 -20.78
CA GLY A 655 -0.65 0.74 -21.30
C GLY A 655 0.78 0.76 -21.85
N LEU A 656 1.52 -0.31 -21.61
CA LEU A 656 2.93 -0.47 -22.01
C LEU A 656 3.05 -1.37 -23.24
N LYS A 657 4.08 -1.17 -24.08
CA LYS A 657 4.25 -1.94 -25.34
C LYS A 657 4.48 -3.44 -25.13
N ASN A 658 4.88 -3.85 -23.92
CA ASN A 658 5.06 -5.26 -23.55
C ASN A 658 3.79 -5.92 -22.97
N GLY A 659 2.62 -5.26 -23.06
CA GLY A 659 1.37 -5.72 -22.47
C GLY A 659 1.18 -5.40 -20.99
N GLY A 660 2.18 -4.81 -20.32
CA GLY A 660 2.08 -4.29 -18.96
C GLY A 660 1.25 -3.01 -18.85
N ILE A 661 1.11 -2.51 -17.63
CA ILE A 661 0.45 -1.22 -17.33
C ILE A 661 1.36 -0.33 -16.48
N ALA A 662 1.16 0.98 -16.50
CA ALA A 662 1.79 1.88 -15.53
C ALA A 662 0.80 2.90 -14.97
N GLY A 663 1.00 3.27 -13.71
CA GLY A 663 0.20 4.29 -13.01
C GLY A 663 1.10 5.35 -12.37
N ILE A 664 0.85 6.62 -12.68
CA ILE A 664 1.56 7.77 -12.09
C ILE A 664 0.62 8.55 -11.18
N SER A 665 1.14 8.86 -9.99
CA SER A 665 0.66 9.89 -9.08
C SER A 665 1.61 11.10 -9.21
N SER A 666 1.12 12.28 -9.57
CA SER A 666 1.98 13.47 -9.63
C SER A 666 1.21 14.69 -9.15
N ASN A 667 1.83 15.53 -8.31
CA ASN A 667 1.12 16.63 -7.65
C ASN A 667 2.05 17.69 -7.01
N TYR A 668 1.46 18.81 -6.58
CA TYR A 668 2.09 19.88 -5.79
C TYR A 668 1.69 19.90 -4.31
N LEU A 669 1.25 18.75 -3.79
CA LEU A 669 0.64 18.61 -2.46
C LEU A 669 1.62 18.16 -1.39
N ASN A 670 2.92 18.04 -1.70
CA ASN A 670 3.89 17.51 -0.75
C ASN A 670 4.11 18.48 0.42
N PRO A 671 3.88 18.09 1.69
CA PRO A 671 4.18 18.95 2.82
C PRO A 671 5.69 19.20 2.88
N ARG A 672 6.12 20.46 3.01
CA ARG A 672 7.56 20.85 3.02
C ARG A 672 8.41 20.09 4.06
N GLY A 673 7.78 19.44 5.04
CA GLY A 673 8.40 18.56 6.03
C GLY A 673 9.01 17.26 5.52
N THR A 674 8.57 16.74 4.37
CA THR A 674 9.19 15.56 3.75
C THR A 674 10.53 15.91 3.08
N GLY A 675 10.65 17.16 2.62
CA GLY A 675 11.76 17.70 1.82
C GLY A 675 11.31 18.04 0.40
N ILE A 676 12.08 18.88 -0.31
CA ILE A 676 11.70 19.39 -1.66
C ILE A 676 11.49 18.25 -2.67
N TRP A 677 12.35 17.23 -2.60
CA TRP A 677 12.30 15.99 -3.41
C TRP A 677 11.95 14.77 -2.53
N GLY A 678 11.31 15.01 -1.38
CA GLY A 678 11.47 14.16 -0.19
C GLY A 678 10.67 12.86 -0.16
N ASP A 679 9.66 12.75 -1.02
CA ASP A 679 8.59 11.73 -0.96
C ASP A 679 8.43 10.95 -2.26
N GLU A 680 9.33 11.13 -3.23
CA GLU A 680 9.27 10.42 -4.51
C GLU A 680 9.32 8.90 -4.28
N SER A 681 8.50 8.15 -5.03
CA SER A 681 8.50 6.68 -5.00
C SER A 681 8.44 6.07 -6.39
N LEU A 682 9.06 4.89 -6.52
CA LEU A 682 9.02 4.07 -7.73
C LEU A 682 8.98 2.60 -7.31
N LYS A 683 8.02 1.84 -7.84
CA LYS A 683 7.89 0.40 -7.65
C LYS A 683 7.71 -0.24 -9.01
N ILE A 684 8.60 -1.18 -9.34
CA ILE A 684 8.60 -1.91 -10.60
C ILE A 684 8.34 -3.38 -10.25
N LEU A 685 7.33 -3.95 -10.90
CA LEU A 685 6.80 -5.28 -10.65
C LEU A 685 6.98 -6.12 -11.91
N GLY A 686 7.60 -7.28 -11.78
CA GLY A 686 7.80 -8.23 -12.88
C GLY A 686 7.43 -9.66 -12.50
N THR A 687 7.34 -10.55 -13.49
CA THR A 687 6.88 -11.94 -13.30
C THR A 687 7.76 -12.80 -12.39
N LEU A 688 8.99 -12.36 -12.05
CA LEU A 688 9.93 -13.05 -11.16
C LEU A 688 10.25 -12.27 -9.87
N GLY A 689 9.73 -11.06 -9.68
CA GLY A 689 10.06 -10.25 -8.49
C GLY A 689 9.67 -8.78 -8.57
N MET A 690 10.17 -7.99 -7.61
CA MET A 690 9.99 -6.54 -7.58
C MET A 690 11.27 -5.80 -7.18
N VAL A 691 11.42 -4.56 -7.66
CA VAL A 691 12.34 -3.57 -7.11
C VAL A 691 11.59 -2.29 -6.78
N GLU A 692 11.88 -1.69 -5.63
CA GLU A 692 11.27 -0.43 -5.21
C GLU A 692 12.25 0.57 -4.60
N SER A 693 11.87 1.84 -4.68
CA SER A 693 12.52 3.02 -4.10
C SER A 693 11.43 3.91 -3.47
N ARG A 694 11.67 4.42 -2.26
CA ARG A 694 10.70 5.24 -1.50
C ARG A 694 11.36 6.45 -0.83
N ALA A 695 10.56 7.48 -0.57
CA ALA A 695 10.95 8.71 0.12
C ALA A 695 12.17 9.40 -0.51
N GLY A 696 12.17 9.59 -1.83
CA GLY A 696 13.29 10.19 -2.57
C GLY A 696 14.56 9.33 -2.50
N GLY A 697 14.43 8.02 -2.67
CA GLY A 697 15.55 7.07 -2.71
C GLY A 697 16.20 6.72 -1.37
N LYS A 698 15.69 7.21 -0.24
CA LYS A 698 16.22 6.90 1.10
C LYS A 698 16.04 5.43 1.51
N PHE A 699 15.04 4.77 0.94
CA PHE A 699 14.80 3.34 1.10
C PHE A 699 14.71 2.71 -0.28
N THR A 700 15.37 1.57 -0.44
CA THR A 700 15.25 0.71 -1.61
C THR A 700 15.04 -0.72 -1.15
N ARG A 701 14.50 -1.59 -2.02
CA ARG A 701 14.33 -3.01 -1.73
C ARG A 701 14.27 -3.82 -3.02
N LEU A 702 14.87 -5.01 -3.01
CA LEU A 702 14.80 -6.01 -4.07
C LEU A 702 14.24 -7.32 -3.53
N VAL A 703 13.27 -7.91 -4.22
CA VAL A 703 12.75 -9.25 -3.91
C VAL A 703 12.67 -10.04 -5.20
N ILE A 704 13.23 -11.26 -5.22
CA ILE A 704 13.20 -12.18 -6.37
C ILE A 704 12.60 -13.50 -5.88
N GLY A 705 11.44 -13.87 -6.43
CA GLY A 705 10.61 -14.97 -5.92
C GLY A 705 10.33 -14.84 -4.43
N GLU A 706 10.60 -15.91 -3.68
CA GLU A 706 10.40 -15.96 -2.23
C GLU A 706 11.48 -15.23 -1.42
N LYS A 707 12.58 -14.75 -2.05
CA LYS A 707 13.74 -14.18 -1.34
C LYS A 707 13.79 -12.66 -1.41
N ASP A 708 13.67 -12.02 -0.25
CA ASP A 708 14.07 -10.62 -0.02
C ASP A 708 15.60 -10.52 -0.01
N PHE A 709 16.16 -9.60 -0.79
CA PHE A 709 17.60 -9.35 -0.89
C PHE A 709 18.07 -8.16 -0.05
N GLY A 710 17.15 -7.43 0.60
CA GLY A 710 17.47 -6.22 1.34
C GLY A 710 17.43 -4.95 0.48
N PRO A 711 18.00 -3.84 0.99
CA PRO A 711 18.28 -2.64 0.21
C PRO A 711 19.24 -2.91 -0.96
N LEU A 712 19.15 -2.06 -1.98
CA LEU A 712 20.04 -2.10 -3.14
C LEU A 712 21.47 -1.71 -2.78
N ASP A 713 22.45 -2.34 -3.43
CA ASP A 713 23.80 -1.81 -3.47
C ASP A 713 23.84 -0.56 -4.38
N LEU A 714 24.25 0.56 -3.79
CA LEU A 714 24.39 1.86 -4.44
C LEU A 714 25.87 2.31 -4.50
N SER A 715 26.82 1.39 -4.24
CA SER A 715 28.27 1.65 -4.25
C SER A 715 28.81 2.00 -5.64
N SER A 716 28.20 1.44 -6.70
CA SER A 716 28.48 1.84 -8.07
C SER A 716 27.97 3.27 -8.31
N PRO A 717 28.81 4.20 -8.80
CA PRO A 717 28.35 5.54 -9.13
C PRO A 717 27.26 5.48 -10.22
N GLY A 718 26.30 6.41 -10.13
CA GLY A 718 25.41 6.69 -11.26
C GLY A 718 26.17 7.34 -12.41
N THR A 719 25.55 7.40 -13.59
CA THR A 719 26.12 8.09 -14.76
C THR A 719 25.80 9.58 -14.66
N PRO A 720 26.77 10.47 -14.35
CA PRO A 720 26.47 11.87 -14.08
C PRO A 720 26.15 12.59 -15.40
N TRP A 721 24.94 13.15 -15.50
CA TRP A 721 24.34 13.49 -16.79
C TRP A 721 25.04 14.66 -17.50
N LEU A 722 25.40 15.70 -16.76
CA LEU A 722 26.13 16.85 -17.30
C LEU A 722 27.53 16.41 -17.75
N GLU A 723 28.24 15.66 -16.92
CA GLU A 723 29.58 15.18 -17.19
C GLU A 723 29.61 14.23 -18.40
N THR A 724 28.59 13.37 -18.55
CA THR A 724 28.45 12.48 -19.73
C THR A 724 28.16 13.27 -21.00
N PHE A 725 27.35 14.33 -20.91
CA PHE A 725 27.12 15.28 -22.01
C PHE A 725 28.44 15.99 -22.39
N LEU A 726 29.20 16.50 -21.43
CA LEU A 726 30.49 17.17 -21.65
C LEU A 726 31.53 16.22 -22.28
N GLU A 727 31.67 14.98 -21.79
CA GLU A 727 32.56 13.98 -22.40
C GLU A 727 32.07 13.53 -23.79
N THR A 728 30.76 13.65 -24.09
CA THR A 728 30.20 13.43 -25.43
C THR A 728 30.54 14.60 -26.37
N LEU A 729 30.48 15.86 -25.91
CA LEU A 729 30.98 17.01 -26.68
C LEU A 729 32.47 16.88 -27.01
N LEU A 730 33.25 16.25 -26.13
CA LEU A 730 34.69 15.98 -26.31
C LEU A 730 34.98 14.70 -27.13
N GLY A 731 33.96 14.00 -27.61
CA GLY A 731 34.10 12.76 -28.40
C GLY A 731 34.69 11.57 -27.62
N ARG A 732 34.65 11.60 -26.29
CA ARG A 732 35.20 10.57 -25.39
C ARG A 732 34.14 9.62 -24.84
N ALA A 733 32.87 10.05 -24.84
CA ALA A 733 31.72 9.29 -24.40
C ALA A 733 30.60 9.33 -25.44
N SER A 734 29.48 8.68 -25.13
CA SER A 734 28.21 8.83 -25.84
C SER A 734 27.08 8.77 -24.83
N MET A 735 26.00 9.50 -25.09
CA MET A 735 24.84 9.51 -24.19
C MET A 735 24.14 8.14 -24.18
N PRO A 736 23.59 7.70 -23.03
CA PRO A 736 23.13 6.32 -22.83
C PRO A 736 21.75 6.01 -23.44
N LEU A 737 21.16 6.95 -24.19
CA LEU A 737 19.89 6.85 -24.92
C LEU A 737 20.07 7.53 -26.28
N THR A 738 19.29 7.10 -27.29
CA THR A 738 19.06 7.95 -28.46
C THR A 738 18.24 9.18 -28.08
N LEU A 739 18.31 10.25 -28.86
CA LEU A 739 17.59 11.49 -28.57
C LEU A 739 16.06 11.27 -28.57
N GLU A 740 15.59 10.35 -29.41
CA GLU A 740 14.18 9.99 -29.53
C GLU A 740 13.68 9.19 -28.31
N GLU A 741 14.53 8.31 -27.74
CA GLU A 741 14.24 7.63 -26.48
C GLU A 741 14.27 8.59 -25.29
N GLU A 742 15.23 9.51 -25.26
CA GLU A 742 15.36 10.56 -24.23
C GLU A 742 14.12 11.46 -24.17
N LEU A 743 13.64 11.90 -25.35
CA LEU A 743 12.53 12.84 -25.48
C LEU A 743 11.13 12.18 -25.53
N SER A 744 11.05 10.85 -25.57
CA SER A 744 9.76 10.12 -25.54
C SER A 744 8.90 10.48 -24.32
N PRO A 745 9.42 10.60 -23.08
CA PRO A 745 8.65 11.12 -21.93
C PRO A 745 8.11 12.54 -22.11
N THR A 746 8.83 13.41 -22.83
CA THR A 746 8.36 14.78 -23.17
C THR A 746 7.22 14.71 -24.18
N ARG A 747 7.31 13.83 -25.17
CA ARG A 747 6.20 13.53 -26.11
C ARG A 747 4.97 12.97 -25.40
N TRP A 748 5.13 12.07 -24.43
CA TRP A 748 4.02 11.55 -23.62
C TRP A 748 3.42 12.58 -22.65
N THR A 749 4.23 13.53 -22.18
CA THR A 749 3.78 14.69 -21.40
C THR A 749 2.81 15.54 -22.24
N ILE A 750 3.19 15.88 -23.47
CA ILE A 750 2.35 16.65 -24.42
C ILE A 750 1.05 15.89 -24.73
N ARG A 751 1.15 14.58 -25.06
CA ARG A 751 -0.02 13.72 -25.31
C ARG A 751 -0.96 13.61 -24.12
N ALA A 752 -0.45 13.62 -22.89
CA ALA A 752 -1.27 13.60 -21.68
C ALA A 752 -2.06 14.90 -21.49
N LYS A 753 -1.48 16.06 -21.83
CA LYS A 753 -2.19 17.36 -21.80
C LYS A 753 -3.22 17.48 -22.91
N ASN A 754 -2.89 17.05 -24.13
CA ASN A 754 -3.78 17.15 -25.30
C ASN A 754 -5.06 16.28 -25.21
N GLN A 755 -5.15 15.35 -24.24
CA GLN A 755 -6.36 14.58 -23.95
C GLN A 755 -7.31 15.25 -22.94
N LEU A 756 -6.96 16.42 -22.41
CA LEU A 756 -7.72 17.14 -21.37
C LEU A 756 -8.46 18.39 -21.89
N GLY A 757 -8.36 18.67 -23.19
CA GLY A 757 -9.02 19.77 -23.90
C GLY A 757 -10.29 19.36 -24.63
#